data_AF-A0A2G9NM84-F1
#
_entry.id   AF-A0A2G9NM84-F1
#
_cell.length_a   1.000
_cell.length_b   1.000
_cell.length_c   1.000
_cell.angle_alpha   90.00
_cell.angle_beta   90.00
_cell.angle_gamma   90.00
#
_symmetry.space_group_name_H-M   'P 1'
#
loop_
_entity.id
_entity.type
_entity.pdbx_description
1 polymer ?
#
loop_
_entity_poly.entity_id
_entity_poly.type
_entity_poly.pdbx_seq_one_letter_code
_entity_poly.pdbx_strand_id
1 'polypeptide(L)'
;ATIIAEFLKGIKKGEGKEEEIRGIIYLLQGRINPDYDKSDIGISDKLTIKAISKATGITEKEITEKWGKKGDLGEVAEELMNKKKQTTLLGEKKTEELRIGKLLESLRKLTEMEGKGTVEKKLVMITELFSLTKGVEAKYLVRTLIGDLRIGIASGIIRDAIVEATMEKNEDSEENKKIKAVVQRAYDLTTDFGIVYEKAMEGIERLEEITLMPGRPIKVMLYPKAKDVEDAFRIIGRPMACFPKGEVITVKPSIKKIEEINNGDLVIGKDGRYQEVIKTFVRQYKGDVIKITPHYFFPFTITPEHRVLTIKKELCSWENRKTGCRPNCQEQKYGCKKLYKNYKAIWAEANGLGKGDFILFPKFKELNENKKIDLINYNKEKEIEIVGDRIRTRKRIKGAFEGNFINRFMELSTDFFELMGWYLAEGDSWKSGVRFTLGHKEMKDAQRIKELMNKIFGIEAKISKTKNVILIKAYSVLFKDFFSKNFGDKAISKKIPEFIMTSRPELIRHFIRAYIKGDGHKDKNNIYTIVTASKNVAYQSALLLSKINILPSISENVNKGFGEIIFRISIYGKQINNIEPNTHRTKTSHQRFFDDDNYYYLPIRKVEIQKYSGKVYNLETKDNTYLTSGIVHNCEYKYDGFRVIISKYKGKINIYTRRLEEVSKQFPDVVEYAKKYVMAESFMIDAEVVGYDPKTKAYKPFQEISQRIKRKYDIEKTAKELPVEVEAFDLIYLEGKSLLKEPFLERRKLLEKIVKQKSYELKLAEQIITDDEKVVEEFYNKALELGEEGLMVKNLEAPYKPGARIGYAVKLKPEDEEFDLVITKAEWGTGKRGGWLTSYTVSCYDEEKEEFLEVGKVGSGLKEKEEEGLSFEELTNILKPLIIKEEGREVTVKPRIVGMINYQNIQKSPTYNSGYALRFPRIKRLRPDKKPEDINTIKEIEREYKKER
;
A
#
# COMPACT_ATOMS: atom_id res chain seq x y z
N ALA A 1 24.01 20.84 12.02
CA ALA A 1 22.77 21.35 12.65
C ALA A 1 23.18 22.40 13.68
N THR A 2 23.73 21.97 14.82
CA THR A 2 24.27 22.75 15.96
C THR A 2 24.59 24.23 15.72
N ILE A 3 25.56 24.59 14.87
CA ILE A 3 25.91 26.01 14.61
C ILE A 3 24.70 26.84 14.15
N ILE A 4 23.84 26.28 13.31
CA ILE A 4 22.59 26.91 12.86
C ILE A 4 21.59 26.95 14.03
N ALA A 5 21.49 25.89 14.82
CA ALA A 5 20.57 25.81 15.96
C ALA A 5 20.92 26.83 17.07
N GLU A 6 22.21 27.04 17.33
CA GLU A 6 22.73 28.06 18.25
C GLU A 6 22.42 29.47 17.75
N PHE A 7 22.61 29.73 16.45
CA PHE A 7 22.20 30.98 15.82
C PHE A 7 20.68 31.21 15.91
N LEU A 8 19.86 30.19 15.63
CA LEU A 8 18.40 30.26 15.76
C LEU A 8 17.96 30.47 17.22
N LYS A 9 18.66 29.92 18.22
CA LYS A 9 18.40 30.19 19.65
C LYS A 9 18.61 31.66 20.04
N GLY A 10 19.38 32.44 19.27
CA GLY A 10 19.54 33.88 19.47
C GLY A 10 18.36 34.74 19.01
N ILE A 11 17.41 34.19 18.25
CA ILE A 11 16.34 34.95 17.59
C ILE A 11 15.15 35.15 18.55
N LYS A 12 14.87 36.42 18.90
CA LYS A 12 13.76 36.79 19.80
C LYS A 12 12.52 37.26 19.02
N LYS A 13 11.36 36.63 19.31
CA LYS A 13 10.04 37.05 18.79
C LYS A 13 9.69 38.47 19.26
N GLY A 14 8.93 39.20 18.45
CA GLY A 14 8.50 40.58 18.70
C GLY A 14 7.76 41.13 17.47
N GLU A 15 7.01 42.21 17.66
CA GLU A 15 6.18 42.80 16.60
C GLU A 15 6.99 43.18 15.35
N GLY A 16 6.40 42.97 14.18
CA GLY A 16 7.02 43.23 12.87
C GLY A 16 8.09 42.22 12.42
N LYS A 17 8.59 41.33 13.27
CA LYS A 17 9.74 40.46 12.96
C LYS A 17 9.42 39.14 12.25
N GLU A 18 8.16 38.73 12.15
CA GLU A 18 7.79 37.40 11.61
C GLU A 18 8.34 37.16 10.20
N GLU A 19 8.27 38.16 9.32
CA GLU A 19 8.77 38.04 7.96
C GLU A 19 10.31 38.11 7.88
N GLU A 20 10.98 38.79 8.81
CA GLU A 20 12.44 38.69 8.96
C GLU A 20 12.85 37.29 9.46
N ILE A 21 12.12 36.72 10.42
CA ILE A 21 12.37 35.37 10.97
C ILE A 21 12.23 34.31 9.87
N ARG A 22 11.15 34.38 9.06
CA ARG A 22 10.98 33.53 7.88
C ARG A 22 12.10 33.75 6.86
N GLY A 23 12.44 35.00 6.58
CA GLY A 23 13.51 35.38 5.65
C GLY A 23 14.90 34.87 6.05
N ILE A 24 15.22 34.83 7.35
CA ILE A 24 16.46 34.21 7.86
C ILE A 24 16.54 32.73 7.48
N ILE A 25 15.44 31.99 7.62
CA ILE A 25 15.39 30.57 7.21
C ILE A 25 15.58 30.42 5.69
N TYR A 26 14.98 31.29 4.88
CA TYR A 26 15.18 31.27 3.42
C TYR A 26 16.63 31.58 3.03
N LEU A 27 17.27 32.56 3.68
CA LEU A 27 18.68 32.92 3.43
C LEU A 27 19.63 31.76 3.80
N LEU A 28 19.38 31.06 4.91
CA LEU A 28 20.09 29.82 5.27
C LEU A 28 19.92 28.69 4.23
N GLN A 29 18.87 28.75 3.40
CA GLN A 29 18.63 27.84 2.27
C GLN A 29 19.11 28.38 0.91
N GLY A 30 19.75 29.56 0.87
CA GLY A 30 20.19 30.21 -0.37
C GLY A 30 19.07 30.86 -1.18
N ARG A 31 18.02 31.34 -0.51
CA ARG A 31 16.82 31.93 -1.13
C ARG A 31 16.32 33.13 -0.35
N ILE A 32 15.27 33.76 -0.87
CA ILE A 32 14.60 34.92 -0.25
C ILE A 32 13.10 34.67 0.00
N ASN A 33 12.55 33.61 -0.59
CA ASN A 33 11.13 33.22 -0.57
C ASN A 33 11.01 31.70 -0.26
N PRO A 34 9.81 31.19 0.08
CA PRO A 34 9.55 29.76 0.34
C PRO A 34 9.92 28.80 -0.81
N ASP A 35 9.95 27.49 -0.57
CA ASP A 35 10.37 26.49 -1.57
C ASP A 35 9.57 26.50 -2.88
N TYR A 36 8.32 26.98 -2.82
CA TYR A 36 7.39 27.06 -3.95
C TYR A 36 7.49 28.35 -4.78
N ASP A 37 8.03 29.41 -4.19
CA ASP A 37 8.26 30.69 -4.82
C ASP A 37 9.73 30.74 -5.28
N LYS A 38 9.95 30.31 -6.53
CA LYS A 38 11.25 30.37 -7.19
C LYS A 38 11.34 31.63 -8.07
N SER A 39 11.06 32.78 -7.47
CA SER A 39 11.42 34.08 -8.04
C SER A 39 12.95 34.15 -8.15
N ASP A 40 13.47 33.81 -9.34
CA ASP A 40 14.91 33.80 -9.63
C ASP A 40 15.51 35.20 -9.38
N ILE A 41 16.52 35.27 -8.50
CA ILE A 41 17.26 36.50 -8.20
C ILE A 41 17.89 37.08 -9.48
N GLY A 42 18.25 36.19 -10.43
CA GLY A 42 18.33 36.52 -11.85
C GLY A 42 19.46 37.48 -12.22
N ILE A 43 20.47 37.62 -11.37
CA ILE A 43 21.64 38.45 -11.60
C ILE A 43 22.72 37.59 -12.24
N SER A 44 23.04 37.86 -13.51
CA SER A 44 24.10 37.15 -14.21
C SER A 44 25.48 37.51 -13.64
N ASP A 45 26.44 36.58 -13.75
CA ASP A 45 27.82 36.78 -13.29
C ASP A 45 28.41 38.11 -13.79
N LYS A 46 28.14 38.46 -15.06
CA LYS A 46 28.57 39.73 -15.68
C LYS A 46 27.98 40.97 -15.00
N LEU A 47 26.73 40.92 -14.54
CA LEU A 47 26.11 42.02 -13.78
C LEU A 47 26.67 42.09 -12.35
N THR A 48 26.96 40.94 -11.74
CA THR A 48 27.63 40.86 -10.42
C THR A 48 29.07 41.39 -10.50
N ILE A 49 29.84 41.01 -11.52
CA ILE A 49 31.20 41.54 -11.80
C ILE A 49 31.16 43.06 -11.95
N LYS A 50 30.18 43.60 -12.68
CA LYS A 50 29.97 45.06 -12.80
C LYS A 50 29.66 45.74 -11.47
N ALA A 51 28.83 45.13 -10.63
CA ALA A 51 28.53 45.68 -9.32
C ALA A 51 29.74 45.64 -8.37
N ILE A 52 30.52 44.54 -8.36
CA ILE A 52 31.79 44.45 -7.64
C ILE A 52 32.77 45.53 -8.14
N SER A 53 32.89 45.70 -9.47
CA SER A 53 33.73 46.73 -10.08
C SER A 53 33.34 48.14 -9.62
N LYS A 54 32.05 48.49 -9.71
CA LYS A 54 31.49 49.78 -9.27
C LYS A 54 31.63 50.01 -7.75
N ALA A 55 31.62 48.95 -6.94
CA ALA A 55 31.76 49.01 -5.50
C ALA A 55 33.22 49.03 -4.98
N THR A 56 34.18 48.52 -5.75
CA THR A 56 35.60 48.36 -5.34
C THR A 56 36.58 49.26 -6.10
N GLY A 57 36.21 49.76 -7.28
CA GLY A 57 37.11 50.48 -8.19
C GLY A 57 38.00 49.58 -9.06
N ILE A 58 37.89 48.25 -8.93
CA ILE A 58 38.70 47.26 -9.66
C ILE A 58 38.06 46.96 -11.02
N THR A 59 38.87 46.68 -12.05
CA THR A 59 38.36 46.46 -13.42
C THR A 59 37.62 45.12 -13.59
N GLU A 60 36.60 45.08 -14.45
CA GLU A 60 35.88 43.82 -14.79
C GLU A 60 36.83 42.70 -15.26
N LYS A 61 37.92 43.07 -15.97
CA LYS A 61 38.93 42.12 -16.45
C LYS A 61 39.69 41.45 -15.31
N GLU A 62 40.23 42.22 -14.37
CA GLU A 62 40.97 41.67 -13.21
C GLU A 62 40.08 40.79 -12.34
N ILE A 63 38.81 41.20 -12.12
CA ILE A 63 37.82 40.40 -11.40
C ILE A 63 37.60 39.05 -12.11
N THR A 64 37.49 39.05 -13.43
CA THR A 64 37.30 37.84 -14.24
C THR A 64 38.52 36.92 -14.19
N GLU A 65 39.73 37.45 -14.29
CA GLU A 65 40.97 36.67 -14.18
C GLU A 65 41.17 36.06 -12.78
N LYS A 66 40.82 36.80 -11.72
CA LYS A 66 40.80 36.29 -10.34
C LYS A 66 39.74 35.19 -10.17
N TRP A 67 38.56 35.36 -10.76
CA TRP A 67 37.49 34.37 -10.69
C TRP A 67 37.86 33.08 -11.42
N GLY A 68 38.45 33.16 -12.62
CA GLY A 68 38.95 32.00 -13.36
C GLY A 68 39.99 31.18 -12.58
N LYS A 69 40.78 31.83 -11.71
CA LYS A 69 41.77 31.15 -10.84
C LYS A 69 41.18 30.57 -9.56
N LYS A 70 40.17 31.20 -8.94
CA LYS A 70 39.53 30.71 -7.69
C LYS A 70 38.34 29.77 -7.92
N GLY A 71 37.65 29.87 -9.05
CA GLY A 71 36.38 29.18 -9.31
C GLY A 71 35.18 29.74 -8.51
N ASP A 72 35.35 30.80 -7.71
CA ASP A 72 34.34 31.39 -6.85
C ASP A 72 34.39 32.92 -6.87
N LEU A 73 33.32 33.57 -7.35
CA LEU A 73 33.26 35.03 -7.44
C LEU A 73 33.04 35.68 -6.07
N GLY A 74 32.44 34.97 -5.10
CA GLY A 74 32.27 35.46 -3.74
C GLY A 74 33.61 35.62 -3.02
N GLU A 75 34.55 34.70 -3.26
CA GLU A 75 35.91 34.77 -2.69
C GLU A 75 36.82 35.77 -3.41
N VAL A 76 36.43 36.23 -4.59
CA VAL A 76 37.03 37.42 -5.23
C VAL A 76 36.45 38.69 -4.61
N ALA A 77 35.12 38.78 -4.45
CA ALA A 77 34.48 39.94 -3.82
C ALA A 77 34.94 40.17 -2.38
N GLU A 78 35.08 39.10 -1.58
CA GLU A 78 35.64 39.13 -0.23
C GLU A 78 37.06 39.71 -0.19
N GLU A 79 37.94 39.23 -1.09
CA GLU A 79 39.33 39.72 -1.21
C GLU A 79 39.37 41.21 -1.58
N LEU A 80 38.54 41.64 -2.55
CA LEU A 80 38.56 43.01 -3.06
C LEU A 80 37.89 44.00 -2.09
N MET A 81 36.81 43.59 -1.41
CA MET A 81 36.16 44.42 -0.39
C MET A 81 37.02 44.57 0.86
N ASN A 82 37.76 43.53 1.28
CA ASN A 82 38.74 43.66 2.37
C ASN A 82 39.96 44.55 2.01
N LYS A 83 40.23 44.78 0.73
CA LYS A 83 41.30 45.68 0.24
C LYS A 83 40.85 47.14 0.08
N LYS A 84 39.56 47.43 0.23
CA LYS A 84 38.98 48.77 0.06
C LYS A 84 39.36 49.67 1.24
N LYS A 85 40.35 50.55 1.04
CA LYS A 85 40.62 51.64 1.99
C LYS A 85 39.36 52.51 2.13
N GLN A 86 38.84 52.61 3.36
CA GLN A 86 37.67 53.41 3.67
C GLN A 86 38.04 54.90 3.60
N THR A 87 37.55 55.62 2.58
CA THR A 87 37.80 57.06 2.41
C THR A 87 36.90 57.87 3.35
N THR A 88 37.34 58.01 4.61
CA THR A 88 36.72 58.87 5.64
C THR A 88 36.99 60.35 5.38
N LEU A 89 36.33 60.90 4.36
CA LEU A 89 36.15 62.34 4.18
C LEU A 89 34.72 62.70 4.57
N LEU A 90 34.59 63.63 5.53
CA LEU A 90 33.39 63.94 6.36
C LEU A 90 33.18 62.93 7.51
N GLY A 91 33.00 63.46 8.71
CA GLY A 91 33.08 62.71 9.97
C GLY A 91 31.80 62.00 10.43
N GLU A 92 32.00 61.03 11.32
CA GLU A 92 31.03 60.38 12.24
C GLU A 92 29.63 59.96 11.73
N LYS A 93 29.40 59.93 10.41
CA LYS A 93 28.34 59.07 9.88
C LYS A 93 28.69 57.61 10.14
N LYS A 94 28.06 57.04 11.18
CA LYS A 94 27.90 55.59 11.33
C LYS A 94 27.49 55.02 9.98
N THR A 95 28.35 54.20 9.38
CA THR A 95 27.97 53.41 8.21
C THR A 95 26.82 52.51 8.61
N GLU A 96 25.67 52.67 7.96
CA GLU A 96 24.51 51.82 8.26
C GLU A 96 24.85 50.36 7.94
N GLU A 97 24.79 49.50 8.94
CA GLU A 97 25.08 48.08 8.77
C GLU A 97 23.92 47.37 8.07
N LEU A 98 24.22 46.48 7.13
CA LEU A 98 23.21 45.77 6.35
C LEU A 98 22.28 44.92 7.24
N ARG A 99 21.04 45.39 7.42
CA ARG A 99 19.99 44.65 8.14
C ARG A 99 19.28 43.63 7.25
N ILE A 100 18.84 42.53 7.86
CA ILE A 100 18.16 41.42 7.17
C ILE A 100 16.89 41.88 6.43
N GLY A 101 16.01 42.68 7.05
CA GLY A 101 14.84 43.24 6.38
C GLY A 101 15.18 44.04 5.11
N LYS A 102 16.17 44.94 5.18
CA LYS A 102 16.66 45.74 4.03
C LYS A 102 17.27 44.86 2.94
N LEU A 103 18.00 43.80 3.31
CA LEU A 103 18.56 42.81 2.38
C LEU A 103 17.44 42.06 1.65
N LEU A 104 16.48 41.50 2.38
CA LEU A 104 15.34 40.75 1.83
C LEU A 104 14.46 41.63 0.93
N GLU A 105 14.14 42.85 1.38
CA GLU A 105 13.38 43.84 0.62
C GLU A 105 14.07 44.17 -0.71
N SER A 106 15.39 44.42 -0.68
CA SER A 106 16.17 44.76 -1.87
C SER A 106 16.28 43.57 -2.83
N LEU A 107 16.57 42.36 -2.32
CA LEU A 107 16.64 41.15 -3.15
C LEU A 107 15.28 40.79 -3.77
N ARG A 108 14.16 40.94 -3.04
CA ARG A 108 12.81 40.74 -3.58
C ARG A 108 12.47 41.77 -4.66
N LYS A 109 12.78 43.05 -4.45
CA LYS A 109 12.65 44.11 -5.47
C LYS A 109 13.50 43.85 -6.71
N LEU A 110 14.68 43.22 -6.58
CA LEU A 110 15.47 42.78 -7.75
C LEU A 110 14.76 41.68 -8.56
N THR A 111 13.92 40.83 -7.97
CA THR A 111 13.14 39.82 -8.72
C THR A 111 11.93 40.41 -9.45
N GLU A 112 11.28 41.42 -8.87
CA GLU A 112 10.13 42.13 -9.47
C GLU A 112 10.51 42.96 -10.71
N MET A 113 11.77 43.39 -10.81
CA MET A 113 12.27 44.20 -11.93
C MET A 113 12.49 43.34 -13.19
N GLU A 114 11.50 43.32 -14.09
CA GLU A 114 11.61 42.72 -15.43
C GLU A 114 11.43 43.76 -16.56
N GLY A 115 11.93 43.45 -17.77
CA GLY A 115 11.75 44.28 -18.97
C GLY A 115 12.92 45.22 -19.32
N LYS A 116 12.79 45.91 -20.47
CA LYS A 116 13.82 46.76 -21.07
C LYS A 116 14.17 47.95 -20.17
N GLY A 117 15.47 48.20 -19.95
CA GLY A 117 15.96 49.30 -19.11
C GLY A 117 16.07 49.01 -17.61
N THR A 118 15.69 47.82 -17.13
CA THR A 118 15.82 47.45 -15.71
C THR A 118 17.26 47.21 -15.25
N VAL A 119 18.18 46.88 -16.17
CA VAL A 119 19.55 46.44 -15.84
C VAL A 119 20.34 47.47 -15.02
N GLU A 120 20.26 48.78 -15.35
CA GLU A 120 20.97 49.80 -14.57
C GLU A 120 20.33 50.00 -13.19
N LYS A 121 19.00 49.87 -13.06
CA LYS A 121 18.32 49.91 -11.75
C LYS A 121 18.78 48.75 -10.86
N LYS A 122 18.92 47.54 -11.43
CA LYS A 122 19.52 46.40 -10.71
C LYS A 122 20.97 46.68 -10.33
N LEU A 123 21.80 47.21 -11.24
CA LEU A 123 23.20 47.55 -10.95
C LEU A 123 23.33 48.56 -9.80
N VAL A 124 22.50 49.62 -9.78
CA VAL A 124 22.48 50.61 -8.69
C VAL A 124 22.11 49.96 -7.36
N MET A 125 21.02 49.19 -7.30
CA MET A 125 20.56 48.53 -6.08
C MET A 125 21.54 47.46 -5.54
N ILE A 126 22.24 46.73 -6.42
CA ILE A 126 23.29 45.80 -6.00
C ILE A 126 24.53 46.54 -5.50
N THR A 127 24.88 47.69 -6.11
CA THR A 127 25.98 48.56 -5.65
C THR A 127 25.65 49.20 -4.29
N GLU A 128 24.38 49.57 -4.06
CA GLU A 128 23.88 50.03 -2.76
C GLU A 128 24.09 48.94 -1.70
N LEU A 129 23.67 47.69 -1.96
CA LEU A 129 23.91 46.57 -1.04
C LEU A 129 25.40 46.37 -0.75
N PHE A 130 26.28 46.38 -1.76
CA PHE A 130 27.73 46.30 -1.55
C PHE A 130 28.30 47.46 -0.70
N SER A 131 27.69 48.64 -0.73
CA SER A 131 28.12 49.78 0.10
C SER A 131 27.84 49.58 1.60
N LEU A 132 26.92 48.67 1.94
CA LEU A 132 26.51 48.33 3.31
C LEU A 132 27.16 47.04 3.84
N THR A 133 27.89 46.28 2.99
CA THR A 133 28.55 45.01 3.36
C THR A 133 30.03 45.15 3.71
N LYS A 134 30.45 44.43 4.75
CA LYS A 134 31.84 44.07 5.06
C LYS A 134 32.29 42.89 4.18
N GLY A 135 33.59 42.58 4.13
CA GLY A 135 34.13 41.61 3.14
C GLY A 135 33.52 40.21 3.18
N VAL A 136 33.31 39.64 4.37
CA VAL A 136 32.66 38.31 4.52
C VAL A 136 31.17 38.37 4.12
N GLU A 137 30.48 39.47 4.40
CA GLU A 137 29.09 39.68 3.99
C GLU A 137 28.99 39.80 2.46
N ALA A 138 29.94 40.49 1.82
CA ALA A 138 30.04 40.58 0.36
C ALA A 138 30.25 39.20 -0.31
N LYS A 139 31.00 38.29 0.33
CA LYS A 139 31.17 36.88 -0.11
C LYS A 139 29.80 36.20 -0.27
N TYR A 140 28.97 36.29 0.76
CA TYR A 140 27.66 35.64 0.81
C TYR A 140 26.58 36.40 0.03
N LEU A 141 26.66 37.73 -0.08
CA LEU A 141 25.83 38.53 -0.98
C LEU A 141 26.03 38.09 -2.43
N VAL A 142 27.27 38.01 -2.93
CA VAL A 142 27.59 37.53 -4.29
C VAL A 142 27.06 36.12 -4.53
N ARG A 143 27.35 35.20 -3.61
CA ARG A 143 26.86 33.82 -3.71
C ARG A 143 25.33 33.73 -3.67
N THR A 144 24.64 34.63 -2.96
CA THR A 144 23.17 34.71 -2.96
C THR A 144 22.63 35.26 -4.28
N LEU A 145 23.22 36.33 -4.82
CA LEU A 145 22.81 36.95 -6.09
C LEU A 145 22.92 35.99 -7.29
N ILE A 146 23.91 35.11 -7.27
CA ILE A 146 24.17 34.06 -8.29
C ILE A 146 23.36 32.78 -8.02
N GLY A 147 22.85 32.60 -6.79
CA GLY A 147 22.08 31.41 -6.39
C GLY A 147 22.94 30.19 -6.00
N ASP A 148 24.22 30.38 -5.69
CA ASP A 148 25.18 29.31 -5.35
C ASP A 148 25.90 29.59 -4.01
N LEU A 149 25.22 29.34 -2.89
CA LEU A 149 25.78 29.56 -1.54
C LEU A 149 26.95 28.66 -1.16
N ARG A 150 27.11 27.48 -1.80
CA ARG A 150 28.18 26.49 -1.56
C ARG A 150 28.30 25.91 -0.13
N ILE A 151 27.48 26.36 0.81
CA ILE A 151 27.42 25.91 2.21
C ILE A 151 26.93 24.46 2.41
N GLY A 152 26.35 23.84 1.39
CA GLY A 152 25.89 22.43 1.46
C GLY A 152 24.71 22.16 2.40
N ILE A 153 23.99 23.20 2.83
CA ILE A 153 22.83 23.07 3.72
C ILE A 153 21.63 22.49 2.94
N ALA A 154 21.34 21.22 3.19
CA ALA A 154 20.12 20.55 2.72
C ALA A 154 18.93 20.79 3.66
N SER A 155 17.71 20.56 3.17
CA SER A 155 16.46 20.65 3.96
C SER A 155 16.49 19.84 5.25
N GLY A 156 17.12 18.66 5.24
CA GLY A 156 17.31 17.83 6.45
C GLY A 156 18.21 18.49 7.51
N ILE A 157 19.15 19.36 7.12
CA ILE A 157 20.01 20.11 8.03
C ILE A 157 19.23 21.28 8.66
N ILE A 158 18.35 21.95 7.91
CA ILE A 158 17.42 22.96 8.45
C ILE A 158 16.44 22.33 9.44
N ARG A 159 15.79 21.21 9.06
CA ARG A 159 14.89 20.46 9.96
C ARG A 159 15.58 20.10 11.27
N ASP A 160 16.77 19.50 11.19
CA ASP A 160 17.51 19.06 12.39
C ASP A 160 18.00 20.26 13.22
N ALA A 161 18.34 21.40 12.59
CA ALA A 161 18.66 22.63 13.28
C ALA A 161 17.45 23.27 13.97
N ILE A 162 16.25 23.20 13.38
CA ILE A 162 15.00 23.66 14.02
C ILE A 162 14.72 22.83 15.29
N VAL A 163 14.81 21.50 15.21
CA VAL A 163 14.65 20.61 16.38
C VAL A 163 15.66 20.94 17.49
N GLU A 164 16.93 21.12 17.13
CA GLU A 164 18.00 21.46 18.08
C GLU A 164 17.91 22.91 18.60
N ALA A 165 17.19 23.80 17.90
CA ALA A 165 16.97 25.19 18.29
C ALA A 165 15.79 25.36 19.26
N THR A 166 14.68 24.65 19.04
CA THR A 166 13.46 24.80 19.84
C THR A 166 13.33 23.79 20.99
N MET A 167 14.42 23.07 21.31
CA MET A 167 14.47 22.12 22.43
C MET A 167 15.80 22.16 23.19
N GLU A 168 15.74 21.68 24.43
CA GLU A 168 16.91 21.30 25.22
C GLU A 168 17.45 19.92 24.78
N LYS A 169 18.73 19.64 25.03
CA LYS A 169 19.36 18.38 24.59
C LYS A 169 18.81 17.21 25.41
N ASN A 170 17.99 16.38 24.77
CA ASN A 170 17.41 15.19 25.37
C ASN A 170 18.12 13.94 24.83
N GLU A 171 18.57 13.04 25.72
CA GLU A 171 19.44 11.90 25.35
C GLU A 171 18.67 10.72 24.71
N ASP A 172 17.34 10.68 24.82
CA ASP A 172 16.54 9.61 24.22
C ASP A 172 16.53 9.69 22.69
N SER A 173 17.19 8.70 22.05
CA SER A 173 17.30 8.60 20.60
C SER A 173 15.98 8.37 19.86
N GLU A 174 14.94 7.85 20.53
CA GLU A 174 13.64 7.53 19.95
C GLU A 174 12.68 8.73 20.04
N GLU A 175 12.72 9.47 21.15
CA GLU A 175 12.00 10.75 21.28
C GLU A 175 12.43 11.73 20.17
N ASN A 176 13.75 11.89 19.99
CA ASN A 176 14.33 12.70 18.92
C ASN A 176 13.87 12.30 17.50
N LYS A 177 13.59 11.02 17.23
CA LYS A 177 13.05 10.56 15.94
C LYS A 177 11.60 11.00 15.74
N LYS A 178 10.75 10.88 16.77
CA LYS A 178 9.35 11.35 16.71
C LYS A 178 9.31 12.85 16.41
N ILE A 179 10.11 13.63 17.14
CA ILE A 179 10.19 15.08 17.01
C ILE A 179 10.64 15.49 15.59
N LYS A 180 11.71 14.86 15.06
CA LYS A 180 12.13 15.09 13.66
C LYS A 180 11.05 14.72 12.65
N ALA A 181 10.24 13.69 12.91
CA ALA A 181 9.10 13.34 12.07
C ALA A 181 7.94 14.36 12.15
N VAL A 182 7.72 15.01 13.30
CA VAL A 182 6.74 16.10 13.45
C VAL A 182 7.17 17.35 12.67
N VAL A 183 8.43 17.79 12.80
CA VAL A 183 8.98 18.91 12.00
C VAL A 183 8.97 18.60 10.50
N GLN A 184 9.32 17.36 10.12
CA GLN A 184 9.23 16.89 8.73
C GLN A 184 7.78 16.93 8.21
N ARG A 185 6.80 16.38 8.95
CA ARG A 185 5.36 16.45 8.62
C ARG A 185 4.91 17.88 8.41
N ALA A 186 5.27 18.79 9.31
CA ALA A 186 4.87 20.19 9.23
C ALA A 186 5.39 20.83 7.93
N TYR A 187 6.67 20.64 7.61
CA TYR A 187 7.26 21.11 6.36
C TYR A 187 6.69 20.40 5.11
N ASP A 188 6.33 19.12 5.20
CA ASP A 188 5.74 18.40 4.07
C ASP A 188 4.31 18.89 3.74
N LEU A 189 3.64 19.54 4.71
CA LEU A 189 2.32 20.18 4.59
C LEU A 189 2.38 21.66 4.21
N THR A 190 3.33 22.45 4.73
CA THR A 190 3.47 23.88 4.41
C THR A 190 4.34 24.15 3.19
N THR A 191 5.31 23.27 2.94
CA THR A 191 6.48 23.47 2.07
C THR A 191 7.32 24.70 2.42
N ASP A 192 7.29 25.11 3.70
CA ASP A 192 7.85 26.37 4.18
C ASP A 192 8.48 26.16 5.57
N PHE A 193 9.81 26.14 5.64
CA PHE A 193 10.52 26.02 6.92
C PHE A 193 10.47 27.29 7.78
N GLY A 194 10.20 28.46 7.19
CA GLY A 194 10.03 29.71 7.94
C GLY A 194 8.83 29.60 8.88
N ILE A 195 7.68 29.20 8.31
CA ILE A 195 6.44 28.95 9.08
C ILE A 195 6.62 27.81 10.09
N VAL A 196 7.34 26.75 9.74
CA VAL A 196 7.60 25.64 10.66
C VAL A 196 8.49 26.07 11.84
N TYR A 197 9.53 26.87 11.60
CA TYR A 197 10.37 27.39 12.67
C TYR A 197 9.61 28.38 13.56
N GLU A 198 8.94 29.36 12.96
CA GLU A 198 8.07 30.34 13.62
C GLU A 198 7.05 29.67 14.56
N LYS A 199 6.40 28.60 14.09
CA LYS A 199 5.43 27.83 14.89
C LYS A 199 6.08 26.96 15.95
N ALA A 200 7.27 26.40 15.69
CA ALA A 200 8.05 25.65 16.68
C ALA A 200 8.60 26.54 17.81
N MET A 201 8.81 27.85 17.57
CA MET A 201 9.13 28.83 18.62
C MET A 201 7.96 29.05 19.62
N GLU A 202 6.75 28.57 19.32
CA GLU A 202 5.60 28.59 20.24
C GLU A 202 5.46 27.30 21.07
N GLY A 203 6.36 26.33 20.86
CA GLY A 203 6.27 24.95 21.34
C GLY A 203 6.31 23.95 20.17
N ILE A 204 7.00 22.83 20.32
CA ILE A 204 7.19 21.89 19.20
C ILE A 204 5.96 21.02 18.94
N GLU A 205 5.13 20.81 19.96
CA GLU A 205 3.79 20.22 19.89
C GLU A 205 2.79 21.07 19.10
N ARG A 206 3.00 22.41 19.03
CA ARG A 206 2.21 23.31 18.18
C ARG A 206 2.31 23.02 16.69
N LEU A 207 3.30 22.22 16.27
CA LEU A 207 3.42 21.74 14.89
C LEU A 207 2.37 20.67 14.52
N GLU A 208 1.67 20.07 15.48
CA GLU A 208 0.52 19.21 15.17
C GLU A 208 -0.69 20.02 14.67
N GLU A 209 -0.85 21.27 15.14
CA GLU A 209 -1.87 22.23 14.68
C GLU A 209 -1.70 22.59 13.20
N ILE A 210 -0.49 22.47 12.65
CA ILE A 210 -0.24 22.66 11.22
C ILE A 210 -1.01 21.60 10.45
N THR A 211 -2.01 22.08 9.71
CA THR A 211 -2.86 21.32 8.80
C THR A 211 -2.54 21.68 7.35
N LEU A 212 -3.19 20.98 6.41
CA LEU A 212 -3.02 21.24 4.99
C LEU A 212 -3.59 22.62 4.62
N MET A 213 -2.83 23.45 3.90
CA MET A 213 -3.22 24.81 3.53
C MET A 213 -3.57 24.89 2.02
N PRO A 214 -4.85 24.99 1.62
CA PRO A 214 -5.23 25.16 0.22
C PRO A 214 -4.75 26.50 -0.36
N GLY A 215 -4.50 26.54 -1.67
CA GLY A 215 -3.82 27.68 -2.31
C GLY A 215 -2.32 27.81 -1.96
N ARG A 216 -1.73 26.72 -1.42
CA ARG A 216 -0.29 26.48 -1.30
C ARG A 216 -0.01 25.04 -1.76
N PRO A 217 1.23 24.71 -2.18
CA PRO A 217 1.57 23.34 -2.53
C PRO A 217 1.85 22.48 -1.30
N ILE A 218 1.81 21.18 -1.54
CA ILE A 218 2.14 20.10 -0.62
C ILE A 218 3.33 19.31 -1.20
N LYS A 219 4.15 18.64 -0.37
CA LYS A 219 5.10 17.66 -0.91
C LYS A 219 4.34 16.46 -1.48
N VAL A 220 4.39 16.25 -2.78
CA VAL A 220 3.77 15.07 -3.40
C VAL A 220 4.32 13.76 -2.82
N MET A 221 3.46 12.74 -2.73
CA MET A 221 3.81 11.36 -2.35
C MET A 221 4.83 10.77 -3.35
N LEU A 222 5.89 10.09 -2.86
CA LEU A 222 6.97 9.56 -3.70
C LEU A 222 6.98 8.02 -3.77
N TYR A 223 7.30 7.49 -4.94
CA TYR A 223 7.23 6.06 -5.26
C TYR A 223 8.63 5.50 -5.60
N PRO A 224 9.03 4.32 -5.08
CA PRO A 224 10.16 3.56 -5.61
C PRO A 224 9.84 2.98 -7.00
N LYS A 225 10.88 2.56 -7.74
CA LYS A 225 10.75 1.71 -8.94
C LYS A 225 10.62 0.25 -8.49
N ALA A 226 9.71 -0.49 -9.08
CA ALA A 226 9.73 -1.94 -9.11
C ALA A 226 10.36 -2.41 -10.42
N LYS A 227 11.06 -3.56 -10.40
CA LYS A 227 11.74 -4.11 -11.57
C LYS A 227 10.78 -4.56 -12.65
N ASP A 228 9.77 -5.31 -12.24
CA ASP A 228 8.86 -6.09 -13.06
C ASP A 228 7.49 -6.19 -12.33
N VAL A 229 6.52 -6.86 -12.95
CA VAL A 229 5.16 -6.99 -12.42
C VAL A 229 5.14 -7.75 -11.08
N GLU A 230 5.89 -8.85 -10.97
CA GLU A 230 5.98 -9.64 -9.73
C GLU A 230 6.62 -8.82 -8.59
N ASP A 231 7.69 -8.06 -8.87
CA ASP A 231 8.31 -7.15 -7.91
C ASP A 231 7.37 -6.01 -7.49
N ALA A 232 6.55 -5.49 -8.41
CA ALA A 232 5.58 -4.46 -8.11
C ALA A 232 4.51 -4.96 -7.12
N PHE A 233 3.98 -6.17 -7.37
CA PHE A 233 3.08 -6.85 -6.45
C PHE A 233 3.76 -7.26 -5.13
N ARG A 234 5.02 -7.71 -5.17
CA ARG A 234 5.81 -8.07 -3.98
C ARG A 234 6.00 -6.90 -3.02
N ILE A 235 6.19 -5.68 -3.55
CA ILE A 235 6.37 -4.46 -2.76
C ILE A 235 5.03 -3.98 -2.18
N ILE A 236 3.96 -4.01 -2.97
CA ILE A 236 2.64 -3.45 -2.61
C ILE A 236 1.76 -4.43 -1.81
N GLY A 237 2.04 -5.72 -1.95
CA GLY A 237 1.21 -6.86 -1.55
C GLY A 237 0.43 -7.41 -2.75
N ARG A 238 0.61 -8.70 -3.07
CA ARG A 238 -0.24 -9.42 -4.03
C ARG A 238 -1.70 -9.43 -3.53
N PRO A 239 -2.64 -9.08 -4.40
CA PRO A 239 -4.01 -9.53 -4.37
C PRO A 239 -4.19 -10.72 -5.34
N MET A 240 -5.41 -11.24 -5.50
CA MET A 240 -5.68 -12.62 -5.97
C MET A 240 -4.56 -13.62 -5.65
N ALA A 241 -4.17 -13.59 -4.39
CA ALA A 241 -3.97 -14.82 -3.69
C ALA A 241 -5.32 -15.57 -3.69
N CYS A 242 -5.30 -16.87 -3.99
CA CYS A 242 -6.51 -17.60 -4.35
C CYS A 242 -6.61 -18.96 -3.67
N PHE A 243 -7.78 -19.57 -3.85
CA PHE A 243 -8.06 -20.96 -3.54
C PHE A 243 -8.22 -21.77 -4.83
N PRO A 244 -7.66 -23.00 -4.92
CA PRO A 244 -7.94 -23.94 -6.01
C PRO A 244 -9.41 -24.32 -6.09
N LYS A 245 -9.87 -24.71 -7.29
CA LYS A 245 -11.22 -25.27 -7.46
C LYS A 245 -11.52 -26.40 -6.46
N GLY A 246 -12.67 -26.34 -5.81
CA GLY A 246 -13.15 -27.36 -4.87
C GLY A 246 -12.78 -27.11 -3.40
N GLU A 247 -12.01 -26.08 -3.09
CA GLU A 247 -11.68 -25.72 -1.71
C GLU A 247 -12.91 -25.14 -0.96
N VAL A 248 -12.97 -25.37 0.34
CA VAL A 248 -14.20 -25.20 1.14
C VAL A 248 -14.19 -23.91 1.95
N ILE A 249 -15.20 -23.07 1.72
CA ILE A 249 -15.39 -21.79 2.43
C ILE A 249 -16.60 -21.92 3.35
N THR A 250 -16.53 -21.31 4.54
CA THR A 250 -17.65 -21.32 5.48
C THR A 250 -18.62 -20.18 5.18
N VAL A 251 -19.88 -20.54 4.91
CA VAL A 251 -20.98 -19.61 4.57
C VAL A 251 -22.13 -19.74 5.56
N LYS A 252 -23.07 -18.80 5.60
CA LYS A 252 -24.32 -18.94 6.36
C LYS A 252 -25.25 -19.93 5.62
N PRO A 253 -25.71 -21.05 6.22
CA PRO A 253 -25.42 -21.62 7.54
C PRO A 253 -24.50 -22.86 7.48
N SER A 254 -23.73 -23.04 6.41
CA SER A 254 -23.13 -24.31 5.99
C SER A 254 -21.75 -24.11 5.37
N ILE A 255 -21.41 -24.90 4.36
CA ILE A 255 -20.22 -24.72 3.52
C ILE A 255 -20.62 -24.72 2.04
N LYS A 256 -19.82 -24.02 1.23
CA LYS A 256 -19.84 -24.08 -0.23
C LYS A 256 -18.41 -24.33 -0.72
N LYS A 257 -18.24 -24.87 -1.93
CA LYS A 257 -16.94 -24.75 -2.61
C LYS A 257 -16.74 -23.30 -3.03
N ILE A 258 -15.48 -22.87 -3.14
CA ILE A 258 -15.15 -21.51 -3.59
C ILE A 258 -15.76 -21.19 -4.97
N GLU A 259 -15.90 -22.16 -5.88
CA GLU A 259 -16.55 -21.95 -7.19
C GLU A 259 -18.09 -21.92 -7.18
N GLU A 260 -18.73 -22.14 -6.02
CA GLU A 260 -20.20 -22.20 -5.85
C GLU A 260 -20.76 -20.96 -5.12
N ILE A 261 -19.88 -20.01 -4.78
CA ILE A 261 -20.21 -18.78 -4.06
C ILE A 261 -20.54 -17.65 -5.04
N ASN A 262 -21.51 -16.83 -4.66
CA ASN A 262 -22.05 -15.74 -5.46
C ASN A 262 -22.12 -14.46 -4.61
N ASN A 263 -22.25 -13.29 -5.25
CA ASN A 263 -22.49 -12.05 -4.54
C ASN A 263 -23.78 -12.16 -3.70
N GLY A 264 -23.77 -11.58 -2.49
CA GLY A 264 -24.86 -11.72 -1.52
C GLY A 264 -24.83 -13.00 -0.66
N ASP A 265 -23.94 -13.96 -0.94
CA ASP A 265 -23.63 -15.01 0.05
C ASP A 265 -23.00 -14.38 1.31
N LEU A 266 -23.33 -14.92 2.48
CA LEU A 266 -22.76 -14.46 3.76
C LEU A 266 -21.64 -15.42 4.20
N VAL A 267 -20.40 -14.94 4.21
CA VAL A 267 -19.21 -15.64 4.76
C VAL A 267 -18.89 -15.13 6.16
N ILE A 268 -17.93 -15.72 6.88
CA ILE A 268 -17.53 -15.26 8.23
C ILE A 268 -16.24 -14.44 8.15
N GLY A 269 -16.26 -13.21 8.66
CA GLY A 269 -15.09 -12.33 8.72
C GLY A 269 -14.19 -12.61 9.93
N LYS A 270 -13.05 -11.91 9.99
CA LYS A 270 -12.03 -12.02 11.06
C LYS A 270 -12.57 -11.80 12.47
N ASP A 271 -13.65 -11.02 12.60
CA ASP A 271 -14.23 -10.63 13.88
C ASP A 271 -15.21 -11.67 14.46
N GLY A 272 -15.56 -12.71 13.71
CA GLY A 272 -16.53 -13.74 14.08
C GLY A 272 -17.99 -13.41 13.75
N ARG A 273 -18.22 -12.39 12.90
CA ARG A 273 -19.54 -12.03 12.35
C ARG A 273 -19.66 -12.43 10.88
N TYR A 274 -20.89 -12.44 10.36
CA TYR A 274 -21.12 -12.65 8.94
C TYR A 274 -20.85 -11.37 8.15
N GLN A 275 -20.13 -11.52 7.03
CA GLN A 275 -19.81 -10.47 6.06
C GLN A 275 -20.43 -10.87 4.72
N GLU A 276 -21.01 -9.91 4.01
CA GLU A 276 -21.57 -10.13 2.67
C GLU A 276 -20.46 -10.21 1.62
N VAL A 277 -20.56 -11.18 0.71
CA VAL A 277 -19.71 -11.29 -0.48
C VAL A 277 -20.15 -10.23 -1.48
N ILE A 278 -19.28 -9.24 -1.72
CA ILE A 278 -19.51 -8.10 -2.61
C ILE A 278 -19.22 -8.48 -4.07
N LYS A 279 -18.19 -9.29 -4.29
CA LYS A 279 -17.63 -9.66 -5.61
C LYS A 279 -16.99 -11.04 -5.53
N THR A 280 -17.00 -11.78 -6.64
CA THR A 280 -16.29 -13.06 -6.79
C THR A 280 -15.33 -12.99 -7.98
N PHE A 281 -14.16 -13.61 -7.87
CA PHE A 281 -13.11 -13.55 -8.88
C PHE A 281 -12.66 -14.95 -9.34
N VAL A 282 -12.22 -15.06 -10.59
CA VAL A 282 -11.74 -16.30 -11.21
C VAL A 282 -10.59 -15.99 -12.17
N ARG A 283 -9.44 -16.65 -12.00
CA ARG A 283 -8.32 -16.61 -12.98
C ARG A 283 -7.75 -17.99 -13.25
N GLN A 284 -6.95 -18.12 -14.31
CA GLN A 284 -6.18 -19.35 -14.56
C GLN A 284 -4.83 -19.27 -13.86
N TYR A 285 -4.43 -20.34 -13.18
CA TYR A 285 -3.17 -20.42 -12.45
C TYR A 285 -2.43 -21.71 -12.78
N LYS A 286 -1.11 -21.61 -12.95
CA LYS A 286 -0.21 -22.74 -13.13
C LYS A 286 1.06 -22.49 -12.33
N GLY A 287 1.23 -23.22 -11.23
CA GLY A 287 2.28 -22.93 -10.25
C GLY A 287 2.24 -23.90 -9.07
N ASP A 288 2.76 -23.46 -7.94
CA ASP A 288 2.67 -24.18 -6.67
C ASP A 288 1.45 -23.72 -5.86
N VAL A 289 0.84 -24.62 -5.10
CA VAL A 289 -0.16 -24.31 -4.08
C VAL A 289 0.22 -24.99 -2.78
N ILE A 290 -0.16 -24.38 -1.68
CA ILE A 290 0.28 -24.72 -0.34
C ILE A 290 -0.90 -25.29 0.43
N LYS A 291 -0.83 -26.57 0.75
CA LYS A 291 -1.81 -27.27 1.59
C LYS A 291 -1.41 -27.16 3.05
N ILE A 292 -2.18 -26.41 3.81
CA ILE A 292 -1.94 -26.13 5.22
C ILE A 292 -2.86 -27.04 6.05
N THR A 293 -2.26 -27.81 6.96
CA THR A 293 -3.00 -28.72 7.86
C THR A 293 -2.85 -28.27 9.31
N PRO A 294 -3.85 -27.60 9.90
CA PRO A 294 -3.86 -27.31 11.33
C PRO A 294 -3.98 -28.59 12.20
N HIS A 295 -3.65 -28.46 13.48
CA HIS A 295 -4.21 -29.33 14.51
C HIS A 295 -5.62 -28.82 14.85
N TYR A 296 -6.60 -29.74 14.84
CA TYR A 296 -8.03 -29.46 14.87
C TYR A 296 -8.53 -28.74 13.61
N PHE A 297 -9.82 -28.88 13.30
CA PHE A 297 -10.42 -28.46 12.03
C PHE A 297 -9.82 -29.14 10.77
N PHE A 298 -10.21 -28.68 9.57
CA PHE A 298 -9.84 -29.28 8.29
C PHE A 298 -8.55 -28.66 7.69
N PRO A 299 -7.85 -29.38 6.78
CA PRO A 299 -6.83 -28.78 5.93
C PRO A 299 -7.46 -27.93 4.83
N PHE A 300 -6.72 -26.93 4.33
CA PHE A 300 -7.09 -26.10 3.18
C PHE A 300 -5.88 -25.86 2.28
N THR A 301 -6.13 -25.53 1.02
CA THR A 301 -5.13 -25.42 -0.04
C THR A 301 -5.21 -24.04 -0.67
N ILE A 302 -4.08 -23.36 -0.83
CA ILE A 302 -4.07 -21.91 -1.09
C ILE A 302 -2.84 -21.51 -1.92
N THR A 303 -2.89 -20.43 -2.71
CA THR A 303 -1.69 -20.00 -3.48
C THR A 303 -0.60 -19.42 -2.56
N PRO A 304 0.69 -19.40 -2.98
CA PRO A 304 1.82 -19.20 -2.07
C PRO A 304 1.83 -17.83 -1.37
N GLU A 305 1.45 -16.78 -2.09
CA GLU A 305 1.31 -15.41 -1.58
C GLU A 305 0.17 -15.20 -0.56
N HIS A 306 -0.70 -16.19 -0.32
CA HIS A 306 -1.95 -15.92 0.38
C HIS A 306 -1.73 -15.62 1.85
N ARG A 307 -2.04 -14.37 2.24
CA ARG A 307 -1.96 -13.90 3.62
C ARG A 307 -3.00 -14.60 4.48
N VAL A 308 -2.53 -15.44 5.40
CA VAL A 308 -3.33 -16.07 6.45
C VAL A 308 -3.10 -15.34 7.76
N LEU A 309 -4.16 -15.09 8.53
CA LEU A 309 -4.03 -14.53 9.88
C LEU A 309 -3.39 -15.58 10.82
N THR A 310 -2.18 -15.28 11.32
CA THR A 310 -1.32 -16.24 12.02
C THR A 310 -0.56 -15.63 13.21
N ILE A 311 0.00 -16.48 14.07
CA ILE A 311 1.12 -16.15 14.96
C ILE A 311 2.32 -17.05 14.60
N LYS A 312 3.49 -16.43 14.40
CA LYS A 312 4.75 -17.10 14.13
C LYS A 312 5.38 -17.69 15.38
N LYS A 313 5.83 -18.95 15.31
CA LYS A 313 6.50 -19.64 16.44
C LYS A 313 7.80 -18.98 16.88
N GLU A 314 8.50 -18.30 15.97
CA GLU A 314 9.79 -17.64 16.23
C GLU A 314 9.68 -16.37 17.08
N LEU A 315 8.46 -15.83 17.24
CA LEU A 315 8.17 -14.73 18.17
C LEU A 315 8.18 -15.16 19.65
N CYS A 316 8.45 -16.44 19.94
CA CYS A 316 8.59 -16.96 21.29
C CYS A 316 10.05 -17.09 21.74
N SER A 317 10.44 -16.30 22.74
CA SER A 317 11.76 -16.32 23.38
C SER A 317 11.90 -17.39 24.49
N TRP A 318 11.35 -18.60 24.30
CA TRP A 318 11.39 -19.67 25.31
C TRP A 318 12.09 -20.92 24.78
N GLU A 319 13.30 -21.18 25.27
CA GLU A 319 14.25 -22.12 24.66
C GLU A 319 13.93 -23.60 24.87
N ASN A 320 13.11 -23.96 25.87
CA ASN A 320 12.86 -25.35 26.23
C ASN A 320 11.83 -26.01 25.29
N ARG A 321 12.31 -26.48 24.13
CA ARG A 321 11.50 -26.97 22.99
C ARG A 321 10.55 -28.16 23.28
N LYS A 322 10.53 -28.74 24.50
CA LYS A 322 9.76 -29.96 24.82
C LYS A 322 8.26 -29.74 25.09
N THR A 323 7.82 -28.59 25.60
CA THR A 323 6.39 -28.38 25.99
C THR A 323 5.63 -27.32 25.19
N GLY A 324 6.32 -26.59 24.31
CA GLY A 324 5.75 -25.60 23.40
C GLY A 324 5.39 -24.26 24.07
N CYS A 325 5.54 -23.18 23.32
CA CYS A 325 5.11 -21.84 23.74
C CYS A 325 3.58 -21.76 23.79
N ARG A 326 3.04 -20.97 24.73
CA ARG A 326 1.59 -20.84 24.97
C ARG A 326 1.19 -19.36 24.97
N PRO A 327 0.13 -18.94 24.26
CA PRO A 327 -0.40 -17.58 24.32
C PRO A 327 -0.84 -17.13 25.72
N ASN A 328 -1.00 -18.06 26.68
CA ASN A 328 -1.46 -17.80 28.05
C ASN A 328 -0.36 -18.17 29.09
N CYS A 329 0.93 -18.11 28.74
CA CYS A 329 2.01 -18.68 29.55
C CYS A 329 2.23 -18.01 30.92
N GLN A 330 1.71 -16.79 31.14
CA GLN A 330 1.79 -16.05 32.41
C GLN A 330 1.22 -16.80 33.61
N GLU A 331 0.19 -17.62 33.42
CA GLU A 331 -0.49 -18.35 34.50
C GLU A 331 0.21 -19.66 34.90
N GLN A 332 1.29 -20.04 34.21
CA GLN A 332 1.95 -21.33 34.43
C GLN A 332 3.11 -21.20 35.42
N LYS A 333 3.15 -22.12 36.40
CA LYS A 333 4.08 -22.18 37.54
C LYS A 333 5.59 -22.28 37.22
N TYR A 334 5.98 -22.15 35.95
CA TYR A 334 7.31 -22.46 35.41
C TYR A 334 7.97 -21.28 34.68
N GLY A 335 8.06 -20.14 35.38
CA GLY A 335 9.20 -19.21 35.22
C GLY A 335 9.35 -18.46 33.90
N CYS A 336 8.31 -18.28 33.09
CA CYS A 336 8.37 -17.48 31.85
C CYS A 336 8.44 -15.97 32.17
N LYS A 337 9.56 -15.49 32.71
CA LYS A 337 9.74 -14.13 33.26
C LYS A 337 9.77 -12.99 32.24
N LYS A 338 9.71 -13.26 30.93
CA LYS A 338 9.69 -12.27 29.85
C LYS A 338 8.86 -12.79 28.67
N LEU A 339 7.68 -12.21 28.42
CA LEU A 339 6.94 -12.23 27.14
C LEU A 339 5.69 -11.31 27.23
N TYR A 340 5.23 -10.81 26.07
CA TYR A 340 3.86 -10.36 25.69
C TYR A 340 3.82 -9.16 24.73
N LYS A 341 4.82 -8.27 24.69
CA LYS A 341 4.79 -7.11 23.76
C LYS A 341 4.72 -7.50 22.26
N ASN A 342 5.22 -8.70 21.91
CA ASN A 342 5.41 -9.12 20.51
C ASN A 342 4.49 -10.28 20.07
N TYR A 343 3.64 -10.83 20.94
CA TYR A 343 2.72 -11.92 20.60
C TYR A 343 1.42 -11.33 20.03
N LYS A 344 1.46 -10.94 18.76
CA LYS A 344 0.31 -10.37 18.03
C LYS A 344 -0.04 -11.21 16.81
N ALA A 345 -1.32 -11.31 16.50
CA ALA A 345 -1.80 -11.81 15.22
C ALA A 345 -1.23 -10.94 14.09
N ILE A 346 -0.63 -11.58 13.08
CA ILE A 346 -0.10 -10.92 11.89
C ILE A 346 -0.66 -11.58 10.63
N TRP A 347 -0.69 -10.81 9.55
CA TRP A 347 -0.89 -11.34 8.21
C TRP A 347 0.45 -11.84 7.68
N ALA A 348 0.57 -13.15 7.42
CA ALA A 348 1.74 -13.73 6.78
C ALA A 348 1.33 -14.60 5.59
N GLU A 349 2.11 -14.54 4.53
CA GLU A 349 1.93 -15.33 3.31
C GLU A 349 2.05 -16.84 3.60
N ALA A 350 1.28 -17.65 2.87
CA ALA A 350 1.24 -19.09 3.04
C ALA A 350 2.61 -19.76 2.81
N ASN A 351 3.43 -19.20 1.92
CA ASN A 351 4.81 -19.62 1.64
C ASN A 351 5.72 -19.59 2.89
N GLY A 352 5.50 -18.65 3.81
CA GLY A 352 6.26 -18.50 5.03
C GLY A 352 5.75 -19.37 6.17
N LEU A 353 4.55 -19.96 6.08
CA LEU A 353 3.94 -20.74 7.17
C LEU A 353 4.69 -22.04 7.42
N GLY A 354 5.17 -22.22 8.65
CA GLY A 354 5.90 -23.40 9.07
C GLY A 354 5.11 -24.29 10.03
N LYS A 355 5.45 -25.58 10.08
CA LYS A 355 5.02 -26.48 11.16
C LYS A 355 5.35 -25.85 12.52
N GLY A 356 4.34 -25.73 13.38
CA GLY A 356 4.42 -25.10 14.69
C GLY A 356 4.00 -23.61 14.76
N ASP A 357 3.78 -22.92 13.64
CA ASP A 357 3.06 -21.64 13.64
C ASP A 357 1.58 -21.87 14.00
N PHE A 358 0.82 -20.82 14.35
CA PHE A 358 -0.59 -20.93 14.74
C PHE A 358 -1.50 -20.19 13.75
N ILE A 359 -2.54 -20.84 13.25
CA ILE A 359 -3.62 -20.22 12.48
C ILE A 359 -4.68 -19.71 13.47
N LEU A 360 -5.28 -18.55 13.18
CA LEU A 360 -6.39 -18.04 13.96
C LEU A 360 -7.73 -18.46 13.35
N PHE A 361 -8.60 -19.01 14.19
CA PHE A 361 -10.00 -19.32 13.88
C PHE A 361 -10.91 -18.47 14.79
N PRO A 362 -11.86 -17.68 14.26
CA PRO A 362 -12.59 -16.70 15.06
C PRO A 362 -13.68 -17.34 15.94
N LYS A 363 -13.89 -16.79 17.13
CA LYS A 363 -15.04 -17.10 17.98
C LYS A 363 -16.28 -16.36 17.44
N PHE A 364 -17.31 -17.13 17.12
CA PHE A 364 -18.58 -16.62 16.58
C PHE A 364 -19.31 -15.67 17.54
N LYS A 365 -19.75 -14.52 17.03
CA LYS A 365 -20.43 -13.48 17.83
C LYS A 365 -21.91 -13.26 17.47
N GLU A 366 -22.37 -13.72 16.30
CA GLU A 366 -23.77 -13.65 15.92
C GLU A 366 -24.62 -14.81 16.46
N LEU A 367 -25.76 -14.44 17.04
CA LEU A 367 -26.85 -15.31 17.49
C LEU A 367 -28.16 -14.85 16.83
N ASN A 368 -29.09 -15.79 16.64
CA ASN A 368 -30.41 -15.54 16.07
C ASN A 368 -31.46 -15.43 17.18
N GLU A 369 -32.27 -14.38 17.11
CA GLU A 369 -33.28 -14.04 18.12
C GLU A 369 -34.65 -14.71 17.89
N ASN A 370 -34.86 -15.37 16.74
CA ASN A 370 -36.12 -16.01 16.40
C ASN A 370 -36.50 -17.11 17.40
N LYS A 371 -37.49 -16.83 18.26
CA LYS A 371 -37.94 -17.76 19.30
C LYS A 371 -38.86 -18.88 18.79
N LYS A 372 -39.48 -18.72 17.60
CA LYS A 372 -40.41 -19.69 17.01
C LYS A 372 -40.20 -19.89 15.50
N ILE A 373 -40.58 -21.07 15.00
CA ILE A 373 -40.62 -21.42 13.56
C ILE A 373 -42.09 -21.68 13.15
N ASP A 374 -42.55 -21.06 12.06
CA ASP A 374 -43.85 -21.39 11.44
C ASP A 374 -43.70 -22.50 10.38
N LEU A 375 -44.39 -23.62 10.57
CA LEU A 375 -44.36 -24.78 9.68
C LEU A 375 -45.04 -24.55 8.31
N ILE A 376 -45.88 -23.51 8.17
CA ILE A 376 -46.44 -23.11 6.88
C ILE A 376 -45.33 -22.69 5.91
N ASN A 377 -44.24 -22.07 6.40
CA ASN A 377 -43.13 -21.63 5.55
C ASN A 377 -42.44 -22.77 4.78
N TYR A 378 -42.50 -24.00 5.30
CA TYR A 378 -41.94 -25.20 4.65
C TYR A 378 -42.93 -25.92 3.74
N ASN A 379 -44.20 -25.51 3.74
CA ASN A 379 -45.32 -26.21 3.13
C ASN A 379 -46.20 -25.31 2.22
N LYS A 380 -45.69 -24.13 1.80
CA LYS A 380 -46.43 -23.10 1.05
C LYS A 380 -47.14 -23.60 -0.22
N GLU A 381 -46.63 -24.65 -0.87
CA GLU A 381 -47.19 -25.27 -2.08
C GLU A 381 -48.39 -26.21 -1.81
N LYS A 382 -48.79 -26.40 -0.55
CA LYS A 382 -49.88 -27.31 -0.15
C LYS A 382 -51.12 -26.53 0.27
N GLU A 383 -52.29 -27.07 -0.06
CA GLU A 383 -53.56 -26.62 0.52
C GLU A 383 -53.61 -26.97 2.00
N ILE A 384 -53.29 -25.99 2.85
CA ILE A 384 -53.30 -26.10 4.31
C ILE A 384 -54.63 -25.56 4.85
N GLU A 385 -55.21 -26.30 5.78
CA GLU A 385 -56.26 -25.82 6.68
C GLU A 385 -55.61 -25.33 7.97
N ILE A 386 -56.05 -24.18 8.46
CA ILE A 386 -55.55 -23.54 9.69
C ILE A 386 -56.73 -23.39 10.64
N VAL A 387 -56.61 -23.91 11.87
CA VAL A 387 -57.61 -23.81 12.94
C VAL A 387 -56.87 -23.39 14.21
N GLY A 388 -56.89 -22.09 14.51
CA GLY A 388 -56.04 -21.48 15.53
C GLY A 388 -54.55 -21.75 15.24
N ASP A 389 -53.81 -22.14 16.27
CA ASP A 389 -52.40 -22.54 16.18
C ASP A 389 -52.18 -23.97 15.64
N ARG A 390 -53.20 -24.63 15.06
CA ARG A 390 -53.07 -25.95 14.45
C ARG A 390 -53.29 -25.93 12.94
N ILE A 391 -52.57 -26.80 12.23
CA ILE A 391 -52.64 -26.94 10.76
C ILE A 391 -52.81 -28.40 10.33
N ARG A 392 -53.44 -28.62 9.17
CA ARG A 392 -53.47 -29.91 8.45
C ARG A 392 -53.53 -29.73 6.94
N THR A 393 -53.34 -30.79 6.16
CA THR A 393 -53.50 -30.78 4.69
C THR A 393 -54.94 -31.06 4.28
N ARG A 394 -55.54 -30.24 3.41
CA ARG A 394 -56.94 -30.37 2.95
C ARG A 394 -57.17 -31.53 1.98
N LYS A 395 -56.22 -31.82 1.08
CA LYS A 395 -56.42 -32.80 -0.01
C LYS A 395 -55.93 -34.21 0.33
N ARG A 396 -56.80 -35.18 0.02
CA ARG A 396 -56.56 -36.63 0.09
C ARG A 396 -55.58 -37.08 -1.01
N ILE A 397 -54.28 -37.10 -0.69
CA ILE A 397 -53.25 -37.66 -1.58
C ILE A 397 -53.58 -39.14 -1.84
N LYS A 398 -53.48 -39.62 -3.10
CA LYS A 398 -53.80 -41.00 -3.51
C LYS A 398 -53.22 -42.05 -2.53
N GLY A 399 -54.09 -42.67 -1.73
CA GLY A 399 -53.74 -43.70 -0.74
C GLY A 399 -53.49 -43.23 0.69
N ALA A 400 -53.78 -41.97 1.05
CA ALA A 400 -53.66 -41.45 2.41
C ALA A 400 -55.01 -40.93 2.97
N PHE A 401 -55.14 -40.94 4.30
CA PHE A 401 -56.25 -40.34 5.05
C PHE A 401 -56.13 -38.80 5.10
N GLU A 402 -57.15 -38.12 5.63
CA GLU A 402 -57.00 -36.73 6.06
C GLU A 402 -55.82 -36.58 7.04
N GLY A 403 -55.13 -35.44 6.98
CA GLY A 403 -54.02 -35.16 7.88
C GLY A 403 -54.50 -34.87 9.30
N ASN A 404 -53.89 -35.48 10.30
CA ASN A 404 -54.05 -35.07 11.70
C ASN A 404 -53.69 -33.58 11.84
N PHE A 405 -54.43 -32.84 12.67
CA PHE A 405 -54.04 -31.49 13.07
C PHE A 405 -52.74 -31.51 13.86
N ILE A 406 -51.77 -30.72 13.44
CA ILE A 406 -50.46 -30.56 14.09
C ILE A 406 -50.29 -29.13 14.61
N ASN A 407 -49.39 -28.91 15.55
CA ASN A 407 -49.02 -27.56 15.99
C ASN A 407 -48.37 -26.78 14.82
N ARG A 408 -48.69 -25.49 14.66
CA ARG A 408 -48.16 -24.60 13.61
C ARG A 408 -46.80 -24.00 13.97
N PHE A 409 -46.66 -23.51 15.20
CA PHE A 409 -45.50 -22.76 15.67
C PHE A 409 -44.63 -23.60 16.59
N MET A 410 -43.39 -23.87 16.19
CA MET A 410 -42.41 -24.62 16.98
C MET A 410 -41.55 -23.66 17.78
N GLU A 411 -41.52 -23.77 19.11
CA GLU A 411 -40.63 -22.95 19.94
C GLU A 411 -39.21 -23.53 19.98
N LEU A 412 -38.19 -22.65 19.95
CA LEU A 412 -36.78 -23.06 20.07
C LEU A 412 -36.42 -23.37 21.53
N SER A 413 -36.98 -24.47 22.03
CA SER A 413 -36.78 -25.00 23.38
C SER A 413 -35.65 -26.04 23.45
N THR A 414 -35.22 -26.37 24.66
CA THR A 414 -34.25 -27.45 24.92
C THR A 414 -34.76 -28.81 24.46
N ASP A 415 -36.04 -29.12 24.69
CA ASP A 415 -36.75 -30.30 24.16
C ASP A 415 -36.72 -30.35 22.63
N PHE A 416 -36.96 -29.21 21.96
CA PHE A 416 -36.91 -29.12 20.50
C PHE A 416 -35.51 -29.46 19.97
N PHE A 417 -34.47 -28.88 20.59
CA PHE A 417 -33.08 -29.15 20.21
C PHE A 417 -32.66 -30.60 20.50
N GLU A 418 -33.12 -31.21 21.59
CA GLU A 418 -32.93 -32.64 21.87
C GLU A 418 -33.52 -33.52 20.76
N LEU A 419 -34.78 -33.28 20.37
CA LEU A 419 -35.45 -34.02 19.30
C LEU A 419 -34.78 -33.82 17.93
N MET A 420 -34.30 -32.61 17.64
CA MET A 420 -33.55 -32.33 16.41
C MET A 420 -32.21 -33.09 16.36
N GLY A 421 -31.54 -33.25 17.51
CA GLY A 421 -30.29 -34.01 17.60
C GLY A 421 -30.50 -35.51 17.38
N TRP A 422 -31.57 -36.06 17.96
CA TRP A 422 -32.02 -37.43 17.68
C TRP A 422 -32.37 -37.65 16.20
N TYR A 423 -32.96 -36.66 15.51
CA TYR A 423 -33.25 -36.79 14.08
C TYR A 423 -31.98 -36.73 13.23
N LEU A 424 -31.00 -35.88 13.58
CA LEU A 424 -29.74 -35.81 12.84
C LEU A 424 -29.03 -37.17 12.81
N ALA A 425 -29.00 -37.88 13.94
CA ALA A 425 -28.52 -39.26 14.04
C ALA A 425 -29.50 -40.24 13.35
N GLU A 426 -30.45 -40.76 14.12
CA GLU A 426 -31.26 -41.94 13.79
C GLU A 426 -32.52 -41.67 12.97
N GLY A 427 -32.73 -40.40 12.57
CA GLY A 427 -33.91 -39.95 11.84
C GLY A 427 -33.79 -40.02 10.32
N ASP A 428 -34.89 -40.40 9.67
CA ASP A 428 -35.10 -40.20 8.22
C ASP A 428 -36.58 -39.94 7.86
N SER A 429 -36.79 -39.37 6.66
CA SER A 429 -38.09 -39.03 6.11
C SER A 429 -38.50 -39.99 4.99
N TRP A 430 -39.72 -40.51 5.05
CA TRP A 430 -40.29 -41.39 4.02
C TRP A 430 -41.56 -40.81 3.40
N LYS A 431 -42.13 -41.46 2.36
CA LYS A 431 -43.32 -41.04 1.61
C LYS A 431 -44.49 -40.44 2.44
N SER A 432 -44.71 -40.90 3.68
CA SER A 432 -45.88 -40.53 4.50
C SER A 432 -45.55 -39.92 5.88
N GLY A 433 -44.27 -39.66 6.19
CA GLY A 433 -43.89 -39.24 7.54
C GLY A 433 -42.40 -39.34 7.86
N VAL A 434 -42.10 -39.37 9.16
CA VAL A 434 -40.75 -39.37 9.75
C VAL A 434 -40.59 -40.56 10.69
N ARG A 435 -39.47 -41.28 10.57
CA ARG A 435 -39.09 -42.38 11.47
C ARG A 435 -37.79 -42.09 12.19
N PHE A 436 -37.62 -42.78 13.31
CA PHE A 436 -36.37 -42.94 14.03
C PHE A 436 -36.11 -44.45 14.18
N THR A 437 -34.87 -44.88 13.98
CA THR A 437 -34.47 -46.30 14.06
C THR A 437 -33.46 -46.48 15.18
N LEU A 438 -33.84 -47.13 16.28
CA LEU A 438 -32.97 -47.35 17.44
C LEU A 438 -32.64 -48.85 17.62
N GLY A 439 -31.62 -49.17 18.41
CA GLY A 439 -31.31 -50.53 18.81
C GLY A 439 -32.37 -51.14 19.75
N HIS A 440 -32.56 -52.46 19.70
CA HIS A 440 -33.56 -53.20 20.50
C HIS A 440 -33.51 -53.02 22.03
N LYS A 441 -32.44 -52.41 22.57
CA LYS A 441 -32.24 -52.13 24.01
C LYS A 441 -32.64 -50.71 24.41
N GLU A 442 -32.86 -49.79 23.47
CA GLU A 442 -32.95 -48.35 23.72
C GLU A 442 -34.39 -47.87 23.91
N MET A 443 -35.22 -48.70 24.54
CA MET A 443 -36.66 -48.43 24.69
C MET A 443 -36.96 -47.16 25.51
N LYS A 444 -36.07 -46.78 26.44
CA LYS A 444 -36.21 -45.51 27.19
C LYS A 444 -36.10 -44.29 26.26
N ASP A 445 -35.18 -44.33 25.31
CA ASP A 445 -34.97 -43.26 24.34
C ASP A 445 -36.02 -43.26 23.24
N ALA A 446 -36.48 -44.44 22.81
CA ALA A 446 -37.66 -44.56 21.94
C ALA A 446 -38.92 -43.91 22.56
N GLN A 447 -39.13 -44.11 23.86
CA GLN A 447 -40.24 -43.51 24.60
C GLN A 447 -40.06 -41.98 24.77
N ARG A 448 -38.83 -41.51 25.04
CA ARG A 448 -38.50 -40.07 25.10
C ARG A 448 -38.74 -39.38 23.74
N ILE A 449 -38.35 -40.01 22.63
CA ILE A 449 -38.66 -39.50 21.28
C ILE A 449 -40.18 -39.44 21.04
N LYS A 450 -40.96 -40.45 21.47
CA LYS A 450 -42.43 -40.39 21.38
C LYS A 450 -43.02 -39.23 22.21
N GLU A 451 -42.53 -39.03 23.43
CA GLU A 451 -42.93 -37.92 24.32
C GLU A 451 -42.66 -36.57 23.65
N LEU A 452 -41.42 -36.36 23.20
CA LEU A 452 -40.98 -35.14 22.51
C LEU A 452 -41.80 -34.86 21.25
N MET A 453 -42.02 -35.88 20.40
CA MET A 453 -42.87 -35.75 19.20
C MET A 453 -44.30 -35.30 19.56
N ASN A 454 -44.90 -35.84 20.63
CA ASN A 454 -46.23 -35.39 21.04
C ASN A 454 -46.22 -33.96 21.61
N LYS A 455 -45.27 -33.65 22.50
CA LYS A 455 -45.15 -32.35 23.19
C LYS A 455 -44.90 -31.19 22.22
N ILE A 456 -43.99 -31.37 21.27
CA ILE A 456 -43.57 -30.33 20.32
C ILE A 456 -44.59 -30.20 19.20
N PHE A 457 -44.95 -31.32 18.56
CA PHE A 457 -45.65 -31.32 17.28
C PHE A 457 -47.15 -31.61 17.37
N GLY A 458 -47.66 -32.09 18.51
CA GLY A 458 -49.06 -32.48 18.67
C GLY A 458 -49.43 -33.80 17.96
N ILE A 459 -48.44 -34.67 17.70
CA ILE A 459 -48.63 -36.00 17.09
C ILE A 459 -48.22 -37.12 18.04
N GLU A 460 -49.11 -38.09 18.23
CA GLU A 460 -48.74 -39.38 18.79
C GLU A 460 -47.95 -40.22 17.75
N ALA A 461 -46.67 -40.45 18.04
CA ALA A 461 -45.85 -41.37 17.25
C ALA A 461 -46.11 -42.84 17.66
N LYS A 462 -46.17 -43.75 16.68
CA LYS A 462 -46.33 -45.19 16.91
C LYS A 462 -44.97 -45.87 17.05
N ILE A 463 -44.75 -46.59 18.16
CA ILE A 463 -43.56 -47.42 18.36
C ILE A 463 -43.85 -48.84 17.87
N SER A 464 -42.89 -49.46 17.20
CA SER A 464 -42.94 -50.86 16.77
C SER A 464 -41.58 -51.52 17.01
N LYS A 465 -41.54 -52.77 17.48
CA LYS A 465 -40.31 -53.48 17.83
C LYS A 465 -40.09 -54.70 16.95
N THR A 466 -38.84 -54.92 16.57
CA THR A 466 -38.35 -56.13 15.87
C THR A 466 -37.32 -56.86 16.74
N LYS A 467 -36.74 -57.96 16.25
CA LYS A 467 -35.66 -58.68 16.93
C LYS A 467 -34.44 -57.78 17.24
N ASN A 468 -34.08 -56.88 16.32
CA ASN A 468 -32.82 -56.13 16.38
C ASN A 468 -32.99 -54.61 16.58
N VAL A 469 -34.08 -54.02 16.08
CA VAL A 469 -34.34 -52.56 16.11
C VAL A 469 -35.72 -52.19 16.64
N ILE A 470 -35.84 -50.97 17.18
CA ILE A 470 -37.08 -50.28 17.53
C ILE A 470 -37.31 -49.19 16.48
N LEU A 471 -38.53 -49.12 15.93
CA LEU A 471 -38.94 -48.13 14.93
C LEU A 471 -40.04 -47.24 15.51
N ILE A 472 -39.74 -45.95 15.69
CA ILE A 472 -40.72 -44.91 15.98
C ILE A 472 -41.20 -44.33 14.65
N LYS A 473 -42.51 -44.17 14.46
CA LYS A 473 -43.13 -43.69 13.21
C LYS A 473 -44.18 -42.61 13.47
N ALA A 474 -43.96 -41.42 12.93
CA ALA A 474 -44.91 -40.30 12.97
C ALA A 474 -45.43 -39.99 11.56
N TYR A 475 -46.75 -40.01 11.39
CA TYR A 475 -47.40 -39.88 10.08
C TYR A 475 -47.85 -38.44 9.84
N SER A 476 -47.08 -37.67 9.06
CA SER A 476 -47.44 -36.33 8.61
C SER A 476 -46.61 -35.91 7.40
N VAL A 477 -47.30 -35.53 6.33
CA VAL A 477 -46.68 -34.99 5.11
C VAL A 477 -46.23 -33.53 5.30
N LEU A 478 -46.68 -32.85 6.36
CA LEU A 478 -46.17 -31.52 6.74
C LEU A 478 -44.82 -31.63 7.48
N PHE A 479 -44.65 -32.65 8.32
CA PHE A 479 -43.37 -32.90 9.01
C PHE A 479 -42.32 -33.54 8.12
N LYS A 480 -42.70 -34.47 7.24
CA LYS A 480 -41.79 -34.98 6.22
C LYS A 480 -41.10 -33.84 5.48
N ASP A 481 -41.85 -32.84 5.00
CA ASP A 481 -41.28 -31.67 4.33
C ASP A 481 -40.45 -30.77 5.25
N PHE A 482 -40.88 -30.54 6.49
CA PHE A 482 -40.07 -29.78 7.45
C PHE A 482 -38.71 -30.44 7.68
N PHE A 483 -38.69 -31.74 7.97
CA PHE A 483 -37.45 -32.47 8.23
C PHE A 483 -36.61 -32.64 6.97
N SER A 484 -37.18 -33.01 5.82
CA SER A 484 -36.41 -33.17 4.57
C SER A 484 -35.79 -31.86 4.08
N LYS A 485 -36.54 -30.74 4.10
CA LYS A 485 -36.03 -29.43 3.64
C LYS A 485 -34.94 -28.88 4.56
N ASN A 486 -35.04 -29.11 5.87
CA ASN A 486 -34.06 -28.64 6.87
C ASN A 486 -32.84 -29.56 7.04
N PHE A 487 -33.00 -30.88 6.99
CA PHE A 487 -31.92 -31.85 7.27
C PHE A 487 -31.45 -32.66 6.05
N GLY A 488 -32.25 -32.80 4.99
CA GLY A 488 -31.94 -33.64 3.82
C GLY A 488 -32.45 -35.08 3.93
N ASP A 489 -32.58 -35.75 2.78
CA ASP A 489 -33.22 -37.07 2.63
C ASP A 489 -32.24 -38.28 2.56
N LYS A 490 -30.92 -38.06 2.43
CA LYS A 490 -29.90 -39.13 2.34
C LYS A 490 -28.74 -38.85 3.30
N ALA A 491 -28.08 -39.89 3.81
CA ALA A 491 -26.97 -39.76 4.77
C ALA A 491 -25.83 -38.83 4.29
N ILE A 492 -25.37 -38.97 3.05
CA ILE A 492 -24.33 -38.13 2.43
C ILE A 492 -24.81 -36.68 2.27
N SER A 493 -26.12 -36.47 2.01
CA SER A 493 -26.73 -35.16 1.85
C SER A 493 -27.36 -34.62 3.15
N LYS A 494 -27.11 -35.24 4.32
CA LYS A 494 -27.58 -34.70 5.59
C LYS A 494 -26.91 -33.34 5.82
N LYS A 495 -27.61 -32.41 6.47
CA LYS A 495 -27.09 -31.09 6.86
C LYS A 495 -27.70 -30.69 8.20
N ILE A 496 -27.06 -29.74 8.88
CA ILE A 496 -27.59 -29.13 10.10
C ILE A 496 -28.39 -27.87 9.72
N PRO A 497 -29.62 -27.66 10.24
CA PRO A 497 -30.46 -26.51 9.88
C PRO A 497 -29.93 -25.17 10.40
N GLU A 498 -30.23 -24.07 9.69
CA GLU A 498 -29.79 -22.72 10.06
C GLU A 498 -30.16 -22.32 11.49
N PHE A 499 -31.42 -22.56 11.89
CA PHE A 499 -31.90 -22.19 13.22
C PHE A 499 -31.11 -22.85 14.36
N ILE A 500 -30.45 -23.99 14.12
CA ILE A 500 -29.52 -24.62 15.06
C ILE A 500 -28.15 -23.97 14.98
N MET A 501 -27.62 -23.80 13.75
CA MET A 501 -26.32 -23.16 13.47
C MET A 501 -26.19 -21.74 14.05
N THR A 502 -27.30 -21.01 14.14
CA THR A 502 -27.36 -19.63 14.64
C THR A 502 -27.86 -19.50 16.09
N SER A 503 -28.21 -20.59 16.79
CA SER A 503 -28.82 -20.51 18.12
C SER A 503 -27.85 -20.25 19.27
N ARG A 504 -28.39 -19.87 20.44
CA ARG A 504 -27.63 -19.69 21.68
C ARG A 504 -26.89 -20.99 22.10
N PRO A 505 -25.65 -20.89 22.67
CA PRO A 505 -24.84 -22.04 23.09
C PRO A 505 -25.56 -23.06 23.98
N GLU A 506 -26.47 -22.59 24.83
CA GLU A 506 -27.33 -23.41 25.69
C GLU A 506 -28.15 -24.44 24.91
N LEU A 507 -28.88 -24.01 23.88
CA LEU A 507 -29.69 -24.91 23.03
C LEU A 507 -28.80 -25.85 22.21
N ILE A 508 -27.66 -25.34 21.72
CA ILE A 508 -26.67 -26.14 20.99
C ILE A 508 -26.18 -27.33 21.84
N ARG A 509 -25.97 -27.16 23.16
CA ARG A 509 -25.59 -28.29 24.04
C ARG A 509 -26.62 -29.41 24.03
N HIS A 510 -27.93 -29.11 24.08
CA HIS A 510 -28.97 -30.15 24.07
C HIS A 510 -28.99 -30.92 22.75
N PHE A 511 -28.86 -30.22 21.62
CA PHE A 511 -28.75 -30.84 20.29
C PHE A 511 -27.52 -31.73 20.16
N ILE A 512 -26.34 -31.20 20.51
CA ILE A 512 -25.07 -31.94 20.45
C ILE A 512 -25.10 -33.15 21.40
N ARG A 513 -25.72 -33.04 22.59
CA ARG A 513 -25.86 -34.14 23.54
C ARG A 513 -26.71 -35.28 22.98
N ALA A 514 -27.86 -34.98 22.38
CA ALA A 514 -28.70 -35.99 21.74
C ALA A 514 -28.02 -36.61 20.50
N TYR A 515 -27.35 -35.80 19.68
CA TYR A 515 -26.60 -36.27 18.51
C TYR A 515 -25.44 -37.20 18.88
N ILE A 516 -24.67 -36.88 19.94
CA ILE A 516 -23.64 -37.76 20.50
C ILE A 516 -24.23 -39.04 21.10
N LYS A 517 -25.49 -39.04 21.55
CA LYS A 517 -26.11 -40.22 22.15
C LYS A 517 -26.54 -41.27 21.12
N GLY A 518 -26.88 -40.85 19.89
CA GLY A 518 -27.09 -41.75 18.74
C GLY A 518 -25.77 -42.12 18.06
N ASP A 519 -25.24 -41.22 17.22
CA ASP A 519 -24.08 -41.48 16.33
C ASP A 519 -22.72 -41.55 17.07
N GLY A 520 -22.66 -41.33 18.38
CA GLY A 520 -21.41 -41.17 19.13
C GLY A 520 -20.93 -42.41 19.87
N HIS A 521 -19.74 -42.90 19.50
CA HIS A 521 -19.01 -43.93 20.25
C HIS A 521 -18.00 -43.33 21.22
N LYS A 522 -17.94 -43.83 22.46
CA LYS A 522 -16.94 -43.45 23.47
C LYS A 522 -15.87 -44.53 23.61
N ASP A 523 -14.60 -44.17 23.41
CA ASP A 523 -13.47 -45.09 23.58
C ASP A 523 -12.97 -45.23 25.04
N LYS A 524 -12.03 -46.17 25.25
CA LYS A 524 -11.40 -46.43 26.56
C LYS A 524 -10.59 -45.23 27.10
N ASN A 525 -10.22 -44.27 26.25
CA ASN A 525 -9.45 -43.08 26.61
C ASN A 525 -10.35 -41.87 26.95
N ASN A 526 -11.69 -42.05 26.94
CA ASN A 526 -12.70 -40.98 27.04
C ASN A 526 -12.67 -40.01 25.86
N ILE A 527 -12.32 -40.48 24.66
CA ILE A 527 -12.53 -39.76 23.40
C ILE A 527 -13.92 -40.12 22.87
N TYR A 528 -14.79 -39.13 22.79
CA TYR A 528 -16.11 -39.26 22.18
C TYR A 528 -15.97 -39.05 20.68
N THR A 529 -16.49 -39.96 19.87
CA THR A 529 -16.23 -40.03 18.44
C THR A 529 -17.53 -40.26 17.68
N ILE A 530 -17.96 -39.24 16.93
CA ILE A 530 -19.09 -39.30 16.00
C ILE A 530 -18.56 -39.70 14.62
N VAL A 531 -19.32 -40.48 13.85
CA VAL A 531 -18.99 -40.82 12.46
C VAL A 531 -20.15 -40.46 11.55
N THR A 532 -19.89 -39.74 10.46
CA THR A 532 -20.92 -39.34 9.48
C THR A 532 -20.42 -39.45 8.05
N ALA A 533 -21.31 -39.72 7.10
CA ALA A 533 -21.02 -39.71 5.66
C ALA A 533 -21.16 -38.31 5.03
N SER A 534 -21.74 -37.33 5.74
CA SER A 534 -21.91 -35.97 5.22
C SER A 534 -20.74 -35.06 5.61
N LYS A 535 -20.05 -34.52 4.60
CA LYS A 535 -19.04 -33.45 4.79
C LYS A 535 -19.66 -32.20 5.43
N ASN A 536 -20.91 -31.86 5.06
CA ASN A 536 -21.63 -30.72 5.62
C ASN A 536 -21.88 -30.92 7.11
N VAL A 537 -22.37 -32.09 7.53
CA VAL A 537 -22.57 -32.39 8.97
C VAL A 537 -21.23 -32.34 9.70
N ALA A 538 -20.14 -32.88 9.14
CA ALA A 538 -18.82 -32.83 9.78
C ALA A 538 -18.31 -31.40 10.01
N TYR A 539 -18.38 -30.52 9.00
CA TYR A 539 -18.03 -29.10 9.16
C TYR A 539 -18.98 -28.40 10.15
N GLN A 540 -20.29 -28.52 9.93
CA GLN A 540 -21.30 -27.83 10.76
C GLN A 540 -21.25 -28.28 12.23
N SER A 541 -20.96 -29.56 12.52
CA SER A 541 -20.67 -30.03 13.88
C SER A 541 -19.43 -29.38 14.48
N ALA A 542 -18.35 -29.20 13.73
CA ALA A 542 -17.16 -28.48 14.24
C ALA A 542 -17.47 -27.02 14.58
N LEU A 543 -18.25 -26.34 13.73
CA LEU A 543 -18.69 -24.96 13.99
C LEU A 543 -19.58 -24.88 15.24
N LEU A 544 -20.57 -25.75 15.38
CA LEU A 544 -21.43 -25.83 16.58
C LEU A 544 -20.64 -26.14 17.85
N LEU A 545 -19.70 -27.09 17.79
CA LEU A 545 -18.83 -27.42 18.90
C LEU A 545 -17.98 -26.21 19.31
N SER A 546 -17.46 -25.44 18.34
CA SER A 546 -16.70 -24.21 18.62
C SER A 546 -17.55 -23.13 19.32
N LYS A 547 -18.87 -23.08 19.06
CA LYS A 547 -19.82 -22.19 19.77
C LYS A 547 -20.10 -22.60 21.22
N ILE A 548 -19.73 -23.81 21.63
CA ILE A 548 -19.81 -24.29 23.02
C ILE A 548 -18.42 -24.53 23.64
N ASN A 549 -17.38 -23.85 23.13
CA ASN A 549 -15.98 -23.97 23.57
C ASN A 549 -15.43 -25.40 23.48
N ILE A 550 -15.68 -26.09 22.37
CA ILE A 550 -15.12 -27.41 22.04
C ILE A 550 -14.54 -27.38 20.63
N LEU A 551 -13.25 -27.71 20.48
CA LEU A 551 -12.67 -28.00 19.17
C LEU A 551 -12.49 -29.51 18.98
N PRO A 552 -13.21 -30.14 18.03
CA PRO A 552 -12.98 -31.53 17.68
C PRO A 552 -11.75 -31.68 16.77
N SER A 553 -11.10 -32.83 16.84
CA SER A 553 -10.25 -33.29 15.74
C SER A 553 -11.14 -33.97 14.71
N ILE A 554 -11.07 -33.57 13.44
CA ILE A 554 -11.74 -34.28 12.35
C ILE A 554 -10.72 -35.07 11.54
N SER A 555 -11.12 -36.25 11.06
CA SER A 555 -10.33 -37.07 10.15
C SER A 555 -11.22 -37.72 9.10
N GLU A 556 -10.81 -37.60 7.84
CA GLU A 556 -11.42 -38.27 6.70
C GLU A 556 -10.81 -39.68 6.58
N ASN A 557 -11.64 -40.70 6.40
CA ASN A 557 -11.20 -42.09 6.25
C ASN A 557 -12.02 -42.74 5.13
N VAL A 558 -11.38 -43.58 4.29
CA VAL A 558 -12.11 -44.41 3.31
C VAL A 558 -12.67 -45.63 4.05
N ASN A 559 -13.98 -45.88 3.91
CA ASN A 559 -14.63 -47.04 4.49
C ASN A 559 -14.27 -48.30 3.68
N LYS A 560 -13.49 -49.20 4.27
CA LYS A 560 -12.98 -50.43 3.62
C LYS A 560 -14.07 -51.36 3.05
N GLY A 561 -15.33 -51.25 3.50
CA GLY A 561 -16.43 -52.09 3.01
C GLY A 561 -17.14 -51.57 1.75
N PHE A 562 -17.12 -50.25 1.50
CA PHE A 562 -17.95 -49.61 0.45
C PHE A 562 -17.20 -48.57 -0.40
N GLY A 563 -15.95 -48.22 -0.07
CA GLY A 563 -15.17 -47.18 -0.77
C GLY A 563 -15.60 -45.74 -0.47
N GLU A 564 -16.74 -45.52 0.20
CA GLU A 564 -17.23 -44.20 0.58
C GLU A 564 -16.33 -43.51 1.62
N ILE A 565 -16.24 -42.18 1.55
CA ILE A 565 -15.51 -41.37 2.53
C ILE A 565 -16.39 -41.14 3.77
N ILE A 566 -15.87 -41.49 4.94
CA ILE A 566 -16.50 -41.23 6.23
C ILE A 566 -15.69 -40.21 7.05
N PHE A 567 -16.40 -39.27 7.65
CA PHE A 567 -15.86 -38.21 8.48
C PHE A 567 -15.97 -38.61 9.95
N ARG A 568 -14.83 -38.70 10.63
CA ARG A 568 -14.75 -39.02 12.06
C ARG A 568 -14.46 -37.75 12.85
N ILE A 569 -15.37 -37.40 13.76
CA ILE A 569 -15.35 -36.18 14.59
C ILE A 569 -15.04 -36.61 16.03
N SER A 570 -13.82 -36.35 16.52
CA SER A 570 -13.36 -36.80 17.83
C SER A 570 -13.17 -35.66 18.83
N ILE A 571 -13.87 -35.75 19.95
CA ILE A 571 -13.87 -34.81 21.08
C ILE A 571 -13.08 -35.43 22.24
N TYR A 572 -11.98 -34.79 22.64
CA TYR A 572 -11.12 -35.25 23.74
C TYR A 572 -11.74 -34.97 25.12
N GLY A 573 -11.70 -35.97 26.01
CA GLY A 573 -12.52 -36.06 27.24
C GLY A 573 -12.61 -34.84 28.15
N LYS A 574 -11.56 -34.02 28.33
CA LYS A 574 -11.67 -32.79 29.15
C LYS A 574 -12.70 -31.80 28.60
N GLN A 575 -12.90 -31.78 27.27
CA GLN A 575 -13.87 -30.90 26.61
C GLN A 575 -15.33 -31.36 26.80
N ILE A 576 -15.60 -32.63 27.17
CA ILE A 576 -16.97 -33.13 27.32
C ILE A 576 -17.71 -32.42 28.47
N ASN A 577 -16.99 -31.89 29.46
CA ASN A 577 -17.55 -31.11 30.56
C ASN A 577 -18.28 -29.83 30.09
N ASN A 578 -18.05 -29.35 28.85
CA ASN A 578 -18.78 -28.22 28.26
C ASN A 578 -20.14 -28.62 27.64
N ILE A 579 -20.42 -29.94 27.53
CA ILE A 579 -21.73 -30.52 27.17
C ILE A 579 -22.40 -31.15 28.40
N GLU A 580 -21.66 -31.95 29.18
CA GLU A 580 -22.13 -32.60 30.41
C GLU A 580 -21.20 -32.26 31.61
N PRO A 581 -21.48 -31.18 32.36
CA PRO A 581 -20.65 -30.76 33.49
C PRO A 581 -20.45 -31.85 34.55
N ASN A 582 -19.30 -31.81 35.23
CA ASN A 582 -18.89 -32.71 36.31
C ASN A 582 -18.78 -34.21 35.98
N THR A 583 -19.04 -34.63 34.73
CA THR A 583 -19.03 -36.06 34.37
C THR A 583 -17.64 -36.68 34.39
N HIS A 584 -16.56 -35.97 34.04
CA HIS A 584 -15.23 -36.57 33.84
C HIS A 584 -14.09 -35.82 34.57
N ARG A 585 -13.42 -36.53 35.49
CA ARG A 585 -12.22 -36.09 36.25
C ARG A 585 -10.91 -36.67 35.67
N THR A 586 -10.60 -36.39 34.40
CA THR A 586 -9.36 -36.86 33.75
C THR A 586 -8.16 -35.96 34.07
N LYS A 587 -7.07 -36.52 34.63
CA LYS A 587 -5.84 -35.76 34.99
C LYS A 587 -5.01 -35.26 33.79
N THR A 588 -5.13 -35.86 32.60
CA THR A 588 -4.26 -35.60 31.44
C THR A 588 -5.02 -34.92 30.29
N SER A 589 -4.67 -33.65 30.01
CA SER A 589 -5.27 -32.90 28.89
C SER A 589 -4.37 -32.95 27.64
N HIS A 590 -4.77 -33.74 26.64
CA HIS A 590 -4.12 -33.82 25.33
C HIS A 590 -4.58 -32.70 24.36
N GLN A 591 -5.00 -31.54 24.90
CA GLN A 591 -5.36 -30.37 24.10
C GLN A 591 -4.09 -29.71 23.56
N ARG A 592 -4.08 -29.37 22.26
CA ARG A 592 -2.96 -28.67 21.59
C ARG A 592 -3.29 -27.26 21.10
N PHE A 593 -4.56 -26.85 21.18
CA PHE A 593 -4.99 -25.49 20.84
C PHE A 593 -4.97 -24.60 22.10
N PHE A 594 -5.04 -23.29 21.87
CA PHE A 594 -5.23 -22.26 22.91
C PHE A 594 -6.35 -21.31 22.46
N ASP A 595 -6.86 -20.45 23.34
CA ASP A 595 -7.91 -19.48 23.01
C ASP A 595 -7.91 -18.24 23.91
N ASP A 596 -8.50 -17.17 23.37
CA ASP A 596 -8.85 -15.90 24.04
C ASP A 596 -10.30 -15.50 23.72
N ASP A 597 -10.75 -14.29 24.04
CA ASP A 597 -12.13 -13.83 23.80
C ASP A 597 -12.52 -13.76 22.31
N ASN A 598 -11.56 -13.73 21.39
CA ASN A 598 -11.78 -13.50 19.96
C ASN A 598 -11.41 -14.69 19.08
N TYR A 599 -10.41 -15.49 19.45
CA TYR A 599 -9.85 -16.53 18.58
C TYR A 599 -9.55 -17.84 19.32
N TYR A 600 -9.57 -18.92 18.54
CA TYR A 600 -8.83 -20.15 18.81
C TYR A 600 -7.54 -20.16 18.00
N TYR A 601 -6.44 -20.58 18.63
CA TYR A 601 -5.11 -20.67 18.06
C TYR A 601 -4.78 -22.13 17.73
N LEU A 602 -4.73 -22.45 16.43
CA LEU A 602 -4.60 -23.81 15.89
C LEU A 602 -3.15 -24.04 15.37
N PRO A 603 -2.30 -24.81 16.07
CA PRO A 603 -0.92 -25.02 15.62
C PRO A 603 -0.85 -25.88 14.36
N ILE A 604 -0.09 -25.43 13.36
CA ILE A 604 0.09 -26.10 12.07
C ILE A 604 0.83 -27.43 12.26
N ARG A 605 0.16 -28.53 11.93
CA ARG A 605 0.66 -29.92 12.00
C ARG A 605 1.58 -30.24 10.82
N LYS A 606 1.20 -29.80 9.62
CA LYS A 606 1.86 -30.09 8.33
C LYS A 606 1.59 -28.95 7.35
N VAL A 607 2.58 -28.66 6.50
CA VAL A 607 2.46 -27.79 5.32
C VAL A 607 3.03 -28.60 4.16
N GLU A 608 2.37 -28.54 2.99
CA GLU A 608 2.77 -29.29 1.80
C GLU A 608 2.69 -28.38 0.58
N ILE A 609 3.72 -28.42 -0.28
CA ILE A 609 3.70 -27.75 -1.58
C ILE A 609 3.25 -28.76 -2.64
N GLN A 610 2.34 -28.36 -3.52
CA GLN A 610 1.73 -29.20 -4.55
C GLN A 610 1.68 -28.41 -5.87
N LYS A 611 2.03 -29.02 -7.01
CA LYS A 611 1.84 -28.36 -8.31
C LYS A 611 0.35 -28.34 -8.68
N TYR A 612 -0.15 -27.17 -9.11
CA TYR A 612 -1.52 -26.98 -9.59
C TYR A 612 -1.52 -26.34 -10.98
N SER A 613 -2.51 -26.70 -11.79
CA SER A 613 -2.76 -26.10 -13.11
C SER A 613 -4.27 -26.11 -13.37
N GLY A 614 -4.90 -24.94 -13.32
CA GLY A 614 -6.35 -24.80 -13.49
C GLY A 614 -6.90 -23.48 -12.94
N LYS A 615 -8.23 -23.38 -12.82
CA LYS A 615 -8.88 -22.18 -12.31
C LYS A 615 -8.71 -22.05 -10.79
N VAL A 616 -8.35 -20.84 -10.35
CA VAL A 616 -8.30 -20.44 -8.94
C VAL A 616 -9.25 -19.26 -8.71
N TYR A 617 -9.73 -19.15 -7.48
CA TYR A 617 -10.90 -18.36 -7.13
C TYR A 617 -10.64 -17.49 -5.88
N ASN A 618 -11.31 -16.33 -5.79
CA ASN A 618 -11.24 -15.41 -4.65
C ASN A 618 -12.59 -14.68 -4.43
N LEU A 619 -12.79 -14.04 -3.28
CA LEU A 619 -14.00 -13.31 -2.88
C LEU A 619 -13.66 -11.93 -2.29
N GLU A 620 -14.52 -10.94 -2.49
CA GLU A 620 -14.47 -9.65 -1.79
C GLU A 620 -15.54 -9.59 -0.70
N THR A 621 -15.21 -9.02 0.45
CA THR A 621 -16.15 -8.80 1.56
C THR A 621 -15.94 -7.41 2.15
N LYS A 622 -16.94 -6.91 2.88
CA LYS A 622 -16.93 -5.55 3.45
C LYS A 622 -15.74 -5.22 4.36
N ASP A 623 -15.14 -6.21 5.01
CA ASP A 623 -13.97 -6.04 5.88
C ASP A 623 -12.67 -6.59 5.28
N ASN A 624 -12.70 -6.91 3.98
CA ASN A 624 -11.68 -7.60 3.20
C ASN A 624 -11.22 -8.95 3.80
N THR A 625 -12.07 -9.65 4.57
CA THR A 625 -11.76 -11.00 5.06
C THR A 625 -12.90 -12.02 4.97
N TYR A 626 -12.54 -13.29 4.87
CA TYR A 626 -13.45 -14.43 4.97
C TYR A 626 -12.76 -15.66 5.56
N LEU A 627 -13.54 -16.65 6.04
CA LEU A 627 -13.06 -17.83 6.77
C LEU A 627 -13.15 -19.13 5.95
N THR A 628 -12.01 -19.82 5.86
CA THR A 628 -11.91 -21.21 5.38
C THR A 628 -11.72 -22.15 6.57
N SER A 629 -10.49 -22.60 6.83
CA SER A 629 -10.01 -22.98 8.17
C SER A 629 -9.11 -21.89 8.78
N GLY A 630 -8.85 -20.80 8.03
CA GLY A 630 -8.16 -19.57 8.42
C GLY A 630 -8.72 -18.36 7.67
N ILE A 631 -8.18 -17.16 7.94
CA ILE A 631 -8.73 -15.85 7.52
C ILE A 631 -7.79 -15.18 6.46
N VAL A 632 -8.30 -14.41 5.47
CA VAL A 632 -7.62 -13.97 4.18
C VAL A 632 -7.91 -12.53 3.62
N HIS A 633 -7.38 -12.03 2.44
CA HIS A 633 -7.40 -10.57 1.96
C HIS A 633 -7.14 -10.18 0.43
N ASN A 634 -7.46 -8.92 -0.05
CA ASN A 634 -7.45 -8.35 -1.48
C ASN A 634 -6.78 -6.91 -1.74
N CYS A 635 -6.65 -6.35 -3.00
CA CYS A 635 -6.06 -5.00 -3.48
C CYS A 635 -5.86 -4.76 -5.06
N GLU A 636 -5.47 -3.55 -5.64
CA GLU A 636 -5.44 -3.16 -7.15
C GLU A 636 -4.43 -1.98 -7.71
N TYR A 637 -4.66 -1.12 -8.80
CA TYR A 637 -3.63 -0.45 -9.79
C TYR A 637 -3.59 1.13 -10.26
N LYS A 638 -2.69 1.66 -11.21
CA LYS A 638 -2.50 3.10 -11.80
C LYS A 638 -1.60 3.35 -13.15
N TYR A 639 -1.32 4.63 -13.59
CA TYR A 639 -0.72 5.20 -14.90
C TYR A 639 0.46 6.25 -14.81
N ASP A 640 0.92 6.89 -15.93
CA ASP A 640 2.07 7.83 -16.09
C ASP A 640 1.81 9.29 -16.67
N GLY A 641 2.86 10.17 -16.79
CA GLY A 641 2.85 11.53 -17.40
C GLY A 641 3.86 12.56 -16.78
N PHE A 642 3.53 13.88 -16.69
CA PHE A 642 4.21 14.83 -15.78
C PHE A 642 3.33 15.45 -14.66
N ARG A 643 3.79 15.34 -13.41
CA ARG A 643 2.95 15.57 -12.21
C ARG A 643 2.83 17.01 -11.73
N VAL A 644 1.59 17.40 -11.42
CA VAL A 644 1.19 18.66 -10.81
C VAL A 644 0.17 18.46 -9.66
N ILE A 645 0.15 19.41 -8.73
CA ILE A 645 -0.98 19.62 -7.81
C ILE A 645 -1.79 20.80 -8.35
N ILE A 646 -3.09 20.58 -8.59
CA ILE A 646 -4.04 21.62 -8.98
C ILE A 646 -4.92 21.94 -7.76
N SER A 647 -4.85 23.17 -7.25
CA SER A 647 -5.66 23.63 -6.12
C SER A 647 -6.63 24.75 -6.54
N LYS A 648 -7.89 24.66 -6.09
CA LYS A 648 -8.83 25.81 -6.04
C LYS A 648 -9.01 26.22 -4.58
N TYR A 649 -8.83 27.50 -4.28
CA TYR A 649 -9.13 28.07 -2.96
C TYR A 649 -9.47 29.56 -3.06
N LYS A 650 -10.50 30.02 -2.34
CA LYS A 650 -11.01 31.40 -2.37
C LYS A 650 -11.18 31.96 -3.80
N GLY A 651 -11.74 31.14 -4.69
CA GLY A 651 -11.95 31.46 -6.11
C GLY A 651 -10.70 31.44 -7.00
N LYS A 652 -9.49 31.43 -6.44
CA LYS A 652 -8.23 31.33 -7.19
C LYS A 652 -7.89 29.86 -7.48
N ILE A 653 -7.37 29.59 -8.67
CA ILE A 653 -6.74 28.32 -9.03
C ILE A 653 -5.23 28.50 -9.09
N ASN A 654 -4.49 27.53 -8.55
CA ASN A 654 -3.05 27.45 -8.58
C ASN A 654 -2.58 26.05 -9.01
N ILE A 655 -1.55 25.99 -9.86
CA ILE A 655 -0.92 24.77 -10.37
C ILE A 655 0.53 24.74 -9.90
N TYR A 656 0.93 23.66 -9.24
CA TYR A 656 2.28 23.49 -8.72
C TYR A 656 2.90 22.21 -9.26
N THR A 657 4.13 22.26 -9.78
CA THR A 657 4.83 21.05 -10.23
C THR A 657 5.25 20.18 -9.04
N ARG A 658 5.63 18.92 -9.31
CA ARG A 658 6.37 18.06 -8.36
C ARG A 658 7.61 18.72 -7.71
N ARG A 659 8.19 19.77 -8.32
CA ARG A 659 9.32 20.56 -7.76
C ARG A 659 8.87 21.77 -6.94
N LEU A 660 7.57 21.87 -6.65
CA LEU A 660 6.85 22.95 -5.98
C LEU A 660 6.75 24.27 -6.77
N GLU A 661 7.30 24.33 -7.98
CA GLU A 661 7.24 25.51 -8.83
C GLU A 661 5.78 25.83 -9.20
N GLU A 662 5.31 27.04 -8.88
CA GLU A 662 4.04 27.57 -9.37
C GLU A 662 4.14 27.84 -10.88
N VAL A 663 3.19 27.30 -11.65
CA VAL A 663 3.18 27.37 -13.12
C VAL A 663 1.83 27.78 -13.71
N SER A 664 0.94 28.38 -12.91
CA SER A 664 -0.43 28.70 -13.33
C SER A 664 -0.46 29.70 -14.49
N LYS A 665 0.52 30.61 -14.53
CA LYS A 665 0.70 31.53 -15.65
C LYS A 665 1.07 30.80 -16.94
N GLN A 666 1.87 29.73 -16.87
CA GLN A 666 2.35 28.95 -18.01
C GLN A 666 1.34 27.92 -18.53
N PHE A 667 0.32 27.60 -17.73
CA PHE A 667 -0.75 26.65 -18.05
C PHE A 667 -2.16 27.27 -17.86
N PRO A 668 -2.50 28.36 -18.59
CA PRO A 668 -3.82 29.00 -18.50
C PRO A 668 -4.95 28.11 -19.03
N ASP A 669 -4.62 27.22 -19.97
CA ASP A 669 -5.46 26.11 -20.43
C ASP A 669 -5.87 25.20 -19.28
N VAL A 670 -4.90 24.71 -18.49
CA VAL A 670 -5.17 23.87 -17.30
C VAL A 670 -5.98 24.62 -16.23
N VAL A 671 -5.76 25.92 -16.07
CA VAL A 671 -6.57 26.77 -15.16
C VAL A 671 -8.04 26.81 -15.61
N GLU A 672 -8.31 27.07 -16.88
CA GLU A 672 -9.68 27.07 -17.41
C GLU A 672 -10.31 25.66 -17.42
N TYR A 673 -9.55 24.60 -17.70
CA TYR A 673 -10.07 23.24 -17.58
C TYR A 673 -10.48 22.91 -16.14
N ALA A 674 -9.63 23.21 -15.15
CA ALA A 674 -9.93 22.97 -13.75
C ALA A 674 -11.18 23.74 -13.28
N LYS A 675 -11.34 24.99 -13.74
CA LYS A 675 -12.52 25.85 -13.51
C LYS A 675 -13.80 25.33 -14.20
N LYS A 676 -13.69 24.74 -15.39
CA LYS A 676 -14.79 24.27 -16.24
C LYS A 676 -15.27 22.86 -15.91
N TYR A 677 -14.38 22.01 -15.37
CA TYR A 677 -14.63 20.58 -15.20
C TYR A 677 -14.58 20.05 -13.77
N VAL A 678 -14.06 20.81 -12.79
CA VAL A 678 -14.06 20.37 -11.37
C VAL A 678 -15.19 21.04 -10.59
N MET A 679 -16.21 20.27 -10.26
CA MET A 679 -17.45 20.70 -9.62
C MET A 679 -17.30 20.76 -8.08
N ALA A 680 -16.45 21.66 -7.58
CA ALA A 680 -16.24 21.89 -6.15
C ALA A 680 -15.76 23.33 -5.85
N GLU A 681 -16.03 23.85 -4.66
CA GLU A 681 -15.64 25.21 -4.27
C GLU A 681 -14.21 25.35 -3.75
N SER A 682 -13.65 24.28 -3.18
CA SER A 682 -12.20 24.22 -2.94
C SER A 682 -11.69 22.78 -2.96
N PHE A 683 -10.51 22.58 -3.55
CA PHE A 683 -9.93 21.26 -3.76
C PHE A 683 -8.40 21.31 -3.84
N MET A 684 -7.77 20.14 -3.68
CA MET A 684 -6.42 19.84 -4.20
C MET A 684 -6.46 18.48 -4.89
N ILE A 685 -6.24 18.48 -6.20
CA ILE A 685 -6.15 17.29 -7.05
C ILE A 685 -4.67 17.01 -7.33
N ASP A 686 -4.27 15.75 -7.20
CA ASP A 686 -3.00 15.23 -7.71
C ASP A 686 -3.26 14.74 -9.13
N ALA A 687 -2.63 15.39 -10.11
CA ALA A 687 -2.86 15.16 -11.52
C ALA A 687 -1.55 15.03 -12.27
N GLU A 688 -1.62 14.31 -13.37
CA GLU A 688 -0.57 14.24 -14.37
C GLU A 688 -1.02 15.10 -15.56
N VAL A 689 -0.11 15.75 -16.27
CA VAL A 689 -0.41 16.61 -17.42
C VAL A 689 0.37 16.08 -18.62
N VAL A 690 -0.29 15.94 -19.76
CA VAL A 690 0.27 15.34 -20.96
C VAL A 690 -0.02 16.23 -22.15
N GLY A 691 1.01 16.60 -22.90
CA GLY A 691 0.89 17.41 -24.12
C GLY A 691 0.50 16.56 -25.30
N TYR A 692 -0.20 17.13 -26.27
CA TYR A 692 -0.57 16.43 -27.49
C TYR A 692 -0.43 17.33 -28.72
N ASP A 693 -0.25 16.74 -29.89
CA ASP A 693 -0.29 17.48 -31.15
C ASP A 693 -1.74 17.94 -31.46
N PRO A 694 -2.00 19.24 -31.66
CA PRO A 694 -3.36 19.73 -31.85
C PRO A 694 -4.07 19.13 -33.06
N LYS A 695 -3.33 18.68 -34.09
CA LYS A 695 -3.84 18.11 -35.34
C LYS A 695 -3.94 16.58 -35.29
N THR A 696 -2.86 15.88 -34.93
CA THR A 696 -2.82 14.41 -34.97
C THR A 696 -3.36 13.75 -33.71
N LYS A 697 -3.50 14.51 -32.62
CA LYS A 697 -3.93 14.04 -31.29
C LYS A 697 -3.03 12.99 -30.62
N ALA A 698 -1.88 12.68 -31.22
CA ALA A 698 -0.83 11.90 -30.56
C ALA A 698 -0.25 12.68 -29.37
N TYR A 699 0.03 11.98 -28.26
CA TYR A 699 0.72 12.57 -27.12
C TYR A 699 2.17 12.92 -27.45
N LYS A 700 2.75 13.86 -26.70
CA LYS A 700 4.08 14.43 -26.91
C LYS A 700 4.98 14.20 -25.70
N PRO A 701 6.25 13.78 -25.89
CA PRO A 701 7.16 13.54 -24.77
C PRO A 701 7.32 14.74 -23.84
N PHE A 702 7.51 14.46 -22.54
CA PHE A 702 7.70 15.47 -21.49
C PHE A 702 8.69 16.59 -21.87
N GLN A 703 9.74 16.29 -22.64
CA GLN A 703 10.74 17.27 -23.06
C GLN A 703 10.14 18.44 -23.84
N GLU A 704 9.17 18.21 -24.75
CA GLU A 704 8.48 19.27 -25.48
C GLU A 704 7.68 20.17 -24.51
N ILE A 705 6.90 19.54 -23.63
CA ILE A 705 6.01 20.24 -22.69
C ILE A 705 6.79 21.00 -21.63
N SER A 706 7.94 20.46 -21.20
CA SER A 706 8.81 21.07 -20.18
C SER A 706 9.31 22.47 -20.58
N GLN A 707 9.31 22.80 -21.88
CA GLN A 707 9.62 24.14 -22.38
C GLN A 707 8.61 25.19 -21.87
N ARG A 708 7.33 24.82 -21.69
CA ARG A 708 6.28 25.73 -21.18
C ARG A 708 6.60 26.22 -19.77
N ILE A 709 7.08 25.33 -18.89
CA ILE A 709 7.37 25.59 -17.46
C ILE A 709 8.27 26.83 -17.27
N LYS A 710 9.21 27.09 -18.18
CA LYS A 710 10.16 28.22 -18.10
C LYS A 710 9.81 29.43 -18.96
N ARG A 711 8.72 29.43 -19.74
CA ARG A 711 8.34 30.61 -20.55
C ARG A 711 7.77 31.74 -19.67
N LYS A 712 8.14 32.98 -20.02
CA LYS A 712 7.59 34.23 -19.47
C LYS A 712 6.83 35.07 -20.50
N TYR A 713 6.98 34.75 -21.79
CA TYR A 713 6.40 35.46 -22.93
C TYR A 713 5.70 34.47 -23.88
N ASP A 714 4.83 34.97 -24.76
CA ASP A 714 4.08 34.21 -25.78
C ASP A 714 3.31 32.99 -25.25
N ILE A 715 2.88 33.05 -23.99
CA ILE A 715 2.21 31.95 -23.26
C ILE A 715 0.94 31.49 -24.00
N GLU A 716 0.03 32.41 -24.33
CA GLU A 716 -1.23 32.13 -25.04
C GLU A 716 -1.02 31.47 -26.42
N LYS A 717 0.04 31.87 -27.12
CA LYS A 717 0.43 31.26 -28.40
C LYS A 717 0.99 29.85 -28.16
N THR A 718 1.88 29.72 -27.17
CA THR A 718 2.49 28.43 -26.79
C THR A 718 1.43 27.40 -26.36
N ALA A 719 0.40 27.80 -25.63
CA ALA A 719 -0.68 26.91 -25.20
C ALA A 719 -1.55 26.40 -26.37
N LYS A 720 -1.64 27.17 -27.47
CA LYS A 720 -2.35 26.78 -28.71
C LYS A 720 -1.49 25.93 -29.63
N GLU A 721 -0.18 26.19 -29.67
CA GLU A 721 0.80 25.39 -30.44
C GLU A 721 1.11 24.04 -29.77
N LEU A 722 1.12 24.01 -28.43
CA LEU A 722 1.42 22.84 -27.61
C LEU A 722 0.38 22.70 -26.47
N PRO A 723 -0.87 22.33 -26.79
CA PRO A 723 -1.92 22.12 -25.81
C PRO A 723 -1.64 20.89 -24.94
N VAL A 724 -2.31 20.83 -23.80
CA VAL A 724 -2.24 19.70 -22.86
C VAL A 724 -3.62 19.14 -22.52
N GLU A 725 -3.63 17.90 -22.08
CA GLU A 725 -4.69 17.23 -21.34
C GLU A 725 -4.26 17.07 -19.88
N VAL A 726 -5.24 17.10 -18.96
CA VAL A 726 -5.05 16.83 -17.53
C VAL A 726 -5.61 15.45 -17.18
N GLU A 727 -4.80 14.61 -16.53
CA GLU A 727 -5.14 13.28 -16.04
C GLU A 727 -5.19 13.28 -14.50
N ALA A 728 -6.38 13.53 -13.94
CA ALA A 728 -6.56 13.56 -12.49
C ALA A 728 -6.54 12.14 -11.88
N PHE A 729 -5.68 11.88 -10.89
CA PHE A 729 -5.49 10.52 -10.33
C PHE A 729 -5.51 10.40 -8.80
N ASP A 730 -5.55 11.49 -8.04
CA ASP A 730 -5.77 11.46 -6.58
C ASP A 730 -6.44 12.76 -6.09
N LEU A 731 -7.09 12.72 -4.92
CA LEU A 731 -7.72 13.88 -4.29
C LEU A 731 -7.21 14.05 -2.87
N ILE A 732 -6.52 15.16 -2.61
CA ILE A 732 -5.81 15.44 -1.37
C ILE A 732 -6.69 16.24 -0.39
N TYR A 733 -7.59 17.08 -0.93
CA TYR A 733 -8.47 17.97 -0.16
C TYR A 733 -9.76 18.24 -0.93
N LEU A 734 -10.86 18.37 -0.20
CA LEU A 734 -12.16 18.79 -0.72
C LEU A 734 -12.90 19.60 0.36
N GLU A 735 -13.29 20.83 0.05
CA GLU A 735 -14.30 21.62 0.76
C GLU A 735 -14.19 21.59 2.30
N GLY A 736 -13.09 22.13 2.83
CA GLY A 736 -12.78 22.12 4.26
C GLY A 736 -12.03 20.87 4.72
N LYS A 737 -12.27 19.71 4.11
CA LYS A 737 -11.74 18.42 4.56
C LYS A 737 -10.42 18.04 3.90
N SER A 738 -9.39 17.81 4.72
CA SER A 738 -8.17 17.10 4.31
C SER A 738 -8.45 15.60 4.18
N LEU A 739 -8.11 15.01 3.04
CA LEU A 739 -8.33 13.59 2.74
C LEU A 739 -7.06 12.75 2.97
N LEU A 740 -6.00 13.32 3.53
CA LEU A 740 -4.69 12.65 3.67
C LEU A 740 -4.75 11.31 4.44
N LYS A 741 -5.67 11.17 5.39
CA LYS A 741 -5.85 9.94 6.19
C LYS A 741 -6.77 8.91 5.52
N GLU A 742 -7.51 9.29 4.46
CA GLU A 742 -8.53 8.45 3.83
C GLU A 742 -7.89 7.44 2.85
N PRO A 743 -8.46 6.23 2.68
CA PRO A 743 -8.04 5.25 1.67
C PRO A 743 -7.98 5.82 0.25
N PHE A 744 -7.05 5.34 -0.59
CA PHE A 744 -6.96 5.76 -1.99
C PHE A 744 -8.27 5.53 -2.75
N LEU A 745 -8.96 4.41 -2.50
CA LEU A 745 -10.27 4.12 -3.08
C LEU A 745 -11.31 5.22 -2.80
N GLU A 746 -11.39 5.73 -1.56
CA GLU A 746 -12.34 6.77 -1.19
C GLU A 746 -11.95 8.14 -1.76
N ARG A 747 -10.64 8.46 -1.80
CA ARG A 747 -10.13 9.68 -2.45
C ARG A 747 -10.43 9.66 -3.96
N ARG A 748 -10.32 8.49 -4.61
CA ARG A 748 -10.62 8.30 -6.03
C ARG A 748 -12.12 8.36 -6.33
N LYS A 749 -12.99 7.76 -5.51
CA LYS A 749 -14.47 7.91 -5.62
C LYS A 749 -14.91 9.37 -5.50
N LEU A 750 -14.31 10.13 -4.58
CA LEU A 750 -14.57 11.56 -4.41
C LEU A 750 -14.09 12.37 -5.62
N LEU A 751 -12.93 12.02 -6.20
CA LEU A 751 -12.41 12.62 -7.43
C LEU A 751 -13.36 12.36 -8.62
N GLU A 752 -13.79 11.11 -8.79
CA GLU A 752 -14.75 10.68 -9.82
C GLU A 752 -16.09 11.43 -9.73
N LYS A 753 -16.53 11.76 -8.51
CA LYS A 753 -17.77 12.53 -8.30
C LYS A 753 -17.66 14.00 -8.70
N ILE A 754 -16.49 14.64 -8.56
CA ILE A 754 -16.32 16.07 -8.84
C ILE A 754 -15.76 16.38 -10.24
N VAL A 755 -15.13 15.40 -10.91
CA VAL A 755 -14.49 15.59 -12.22
C VAL A 755 -15.44 15.23 -13.37
N LYS A 756 -15.88 16.26 -14.11
CA LYS A 756 -16.59 16.08 -15.39
C LYS A 756 -15.58 15.83 -16.51
N GLN A 757 -15.39 14.58 -16.87
CA GLN A 757 -14.37 14.17 -17.84
C GLN A 757 -14.62 14.70 -19.27
N LYS A 758 -13.55 15.15 -19.92
CA LYS A 758 -13.49 15.59 -21.31
C LYS A 758 -12.11 15.30 -21.91
N SER A 759 -12.04 14.41 -22.88
CA SER A 759 -10.82 14.07 -23.62
C SER A 759 -10.20 15.30 -24.29
N TYR A 760 -8.87 15.37 -24.27
CA TYR A 760 -8.01 16.45 -24.72
C TYR A 760 -8.16 17.80 -23.97
N GLU A 761 -8.84 17.78 -22.81
CA GLU A 761 -8.93 18.92 -21.88
C GLU A 761 -8.63 18.46 -20.44
N LEU A 762 -9.56 17.77 -19.78
CA LEU A 762 -9.38 17.21 -18.44
C LEU A 762 -10.22 15.94 -18.28
N LYS A 763 -9.55 14.81 -18.09
CA LYS A 763 -10.14 13.51 -17.76
C LYS A 763 -9.62 13.02 -16.40
N LEU A 764 -10.17 11.92 -15.93
CA LEU A 764 -9.47 11.13 -14.93
C LEU A 764 -8.35 10.37 -15.63
N ALA A 765 -7.25 10.09 -14.93
CA ALA A 765 -6.40 9.00 -15.34
C ALA A 765 -7.27 7.72 -15.44
N GLU A 766 -7.12 6.99 -16.55
CA GLU A 766 -7.72 5.66 -16.71
C GLU A 766 -7.24 4.76 -15.54
N GLN A 767 -7.94 3.68 -15.25
CA GLN A 767 -7.49 2.70 -14.25
C GLN A 767 -8.11 1.35 -14.57
N ILE A 768 -7.30 0.29 -14.57
CA ILE A 768 -7.83 -1.02 -14.19
C ILE A 768 -7.72 -1.15 -12.68
N ILE A 769 -8.71 -1.84 -12.16
CA ILE A 769 -8.77 -2.31 -10.80
C ILE A 769 -8.72 -3.85 -11.02
N THR A 770 -7.52 -4.43 -10.83
CA THR A 770 -7.19 -5.84 -11.10
C THR A 770 -6.11 -6.36 -10.14
N ASP A 771 -6.05 -7.68 -10.04
CA ASP A 771 -5.10 -8.42 -9.22
C ASP A 771 -4.46 -9.65 -9.91
N ASP A 772 -4.63 -9.78 -11.23
CA ASP A 772 -3.94 -10.79 -12.04
C ASP A 772 -2.73 -10.19 -12.77
N GLU A 773 -1.56 -10.78 -12.56
CA GLU A 773 -0.28 -10.35 -13.15
C GLU A 773 -0.33 -10.27 -14.67
N LYS A 774 -1.11 -11.15 -15.32
CA LYS A 774 -1.27 -11.12 -16.78
C LYS A 774 -2.07 -9.94 -17.29
N VAL A 775 -3.15 -9.58 -16.59
CA VAL A 775 -3.95 -8.39 -16.94
C VAL A 775 -3.09 -7.13 -16.72
N VAL A 776 -2.16 -7.15 -15.77
CA VAL A 776 -1.16 -6.10 -15.59
C VAL A 776 -0.11 -6.10 -16.71
N GLU A 777 0.43 -7.25 -17.12
CA GLU A 777 1.38 -7.35 -18.24
C GLU A 777 0.74 -6.84 -19.55
N GLU A 778 -0.47 -7.29 -19.87
CA GLU A 778 -1.27 -6.81 -21.01
C GLU A 778 -1.49 -5.29 -20.96
N PHE A 779 -1.78 -4.75 -19.77
CA PHE A 779 -2.02 -3.32 -19.55
C PHE A 779 -0.76 -2.47 -19.56
N TYR A 780 0.36 -3.02 -19.09
CA TYR A 780 1.68 -2.41 -19.15
C TYR A 780 2.18 -2.35 -20.59
N ASN A 781 2.03 -3.44 -21.34
CA ASN A 781 2.33 -3.47 -22.77
C ASN A 781 1.44 -2.49 -23.55
N LYS A 782 0.12 -2.45 -23.29
CA LYS A 782 -0.79 -1.42 -23.84
C LYS A 782 -0.32 0.00 -23.52
N ALA A 783 0.16 0.28 -22.31
CA ALA A 783 0.67 1.60 -21.94
C ALA A 783 1.95 1.96 -22.71
N LEU A 784 2.88 1.01 -22.88
CA LEU A 784 4.08 1.20 -23.71
C LEU A 784 3.74 1.37 -25.20
N GLU A 785 2.79 0.61 -25.75
CA GLU A 785 2.26 0.73 -27.12
C GLU A 785 1.61 2.10 -27.38
N LEU A 786 1.09 2.76 -26.34
CA LEU A 786 0.53 4.12 -26.38
C LEU A 786 1.59 5.23 -26.16
N GLY A 787 2.83 4.87 -25.84
CA GLY A 787 3.96 5.81 -25.64
C GLY A 787 4.15 6.33 -24.22
N GLU A 788 3.49 5.73 -23.21
CA GLU A 788 3.66 6.08 -21.79
C GLU A 788 4.98 5.51 -21.23
N GLU A 789 5.63 6.12 -20.22
CA GLU A 789 6.89 5.58 -19.62
C GLU A 789 6.61 4.30 -18.77
N GLY A 790 5.38 3.77 -18.76
CA GLY A 790 4.97 2.52 -18.11
C GLY A 790 3.76 2.67 -17.18
N LEU A 791 3.64 1.75 -16.21
CA LEU A 791 2.57 1.78 -15.20
C LEU A 791 3.00 2.40 -13.88
N MET A 792 1.99 2.64 -13.07
CA MET A 792 2.12 2.85 -11.64
C MET A 792 1.16 1.91 -10.92
N VAL A 793 1.45 1.58 -9.67
CA VAL A 793 0.66 0.60 -8.92
C VAL A 793 0.40 1.16 -7.53
N LYS A 794 -0.81 0.99 -7.00
CA LYS A 794 -1.28 1.66 -5.77
C LYS A 794 -2.15 0.72 -4.93
N ASN A 795 -1.73 0.47 -3.68
CA ASN A 795 -2.62 -0.15 -2.69
C ASN A 795 -3.87 0.73 -2.47
N LEU A 796 -5.07 0.14 -2.61
CA LEU A 796 -6.35 0.85 -2.55
C LEU A 796 -6.70 1.37 -1.16
N GLU A 797 -6.28 0.67 -0.10
CA GLU A 797 -6.58 1.03 1.29
C GLU A 797 -5.68 2.16 1.80
N ALA A 798 -4.64 2.52 1.05
CA ALA A 798 -3.53 3.27 1.63
C ALA A 798 -3.75 4.80 1.69
N PRO A 799 -3.33 5.45 2.79
CA PRO A 799 -3.48 6.90 3.00
C PRO A 799 -2.51 7.72 2.15
N TYR A 800 -2.80 9.00 1.95
CA TYR A 800 -1.87 9.91 1.30
C TYR A 800 -0.81 10.40 2.30
N LYS A 801 0.45 9.99 2.13
CA LYS A 801 1.60 10.52 2.87
C LYS A 801 2.39 11.50 1.99
N PRO A 802 2.33 12.82 2.28
CA PRO A 802 3.18 13.82 1.68
C PRO A 802 4.66 13.54 1.92
N GLY A 803 5.52 13.91 0.95
CA GLY A 803 7.00 13.92 1.06
C GLY A 803 7.70 12.56 1.18
N ALA A 804 7.06 11.59 1.81
CA ALA A 804 7.60 10.25 2.05
C ALA A 804 7.76 9.47 0.74
N ARG A 805 8.86 8.72 0.63
CA ARG A 805 8.93 7.55 -0.25
C ARG A 805 8.24 6.39 0.46
N ILE A 806 7.21 5.82 -0.16
CA ILE A 806 6.31 4.84 0.46
C ILE A 806 6.50 3.44 -0.12
N GLY A 807 6.17 2.40 0.66
CA GLY A 807 6.19 1.01 0.21
C GLY A 807 4.89 0.49 -0.42
N TYR A 808 3.79 1.24 -0.33
CA TYR A 808 2.46 0.79 -0.73
C TYR A 808 1.98 1.33 -2.10
N ALA A 809 2.91 1.89 -2.88
CA ALA A 809 2.72 2.22 -4.29
C ALA A 809 4.08 2.37 -4.98
N VAL A 810 4.21 1.90 -6.22
CA VAL A 810 5.47 1.86 -6.99
C VAL A 810 5.26 2.32 -8.43
N LYS A 811 6.34 2.73 -9.11
CA LYS A 811 6.34 2.84 -10.57
C LYS A 811 6.90 1.55 -11.19
N LEU A 812 6.20 0.99 -12.17
CA LEU A 812 6.61 -0.16 -12.97
C LEU A 812 6.94 0.36 -14.37
N LYS A 813 8.22 0.36 -14.72
CA LYS A 813 8.75 0.99 -15.93
C LYS A 813 9.91 0.16 -16.47
N PRO A 814 10.22 0.20 -17.78
CA PRO A 814 11.28 -0.61 -18.38
C PRO A 814 12.62 -0.51 -17.62
N GLU A 815 13.47 -1.53 -17.72
CA GLU A 815 14.88 -1.37 -17.36
C GLU A 815 15.48 -0.24 -18.22
N ASP A 816 16.37 0.56 -17.63
CA ASP A 816 17.05 1.63 -18.35
C ASP A 816 18.08 0.95 -19.29
N GLU A 817 17.85 0.95 -20.60
CA GLU A 817 18.63 0.19 -21.60
C GLU A 817 20.15 0.42 -21.53
N GLU A 818 20.94 -0.56 -21.96
CA GLU A 818 22.40 -0.61 -21.71
C GLU A 818 23.22 -0.66 -22.99
N PHE A 819 24.11 0.33 -23.18
CA PHE A 819 25.17 0.27 -24.19
C PHE A 819 26.55 0.18 -23.55
N ASP A 820 27.38 -0.71 -24.07
CA ASP A 820 28.83 -0.64 -23.85
C ASP A 820 29.39 0.47 -24.74
N LEU A 821 30.09 1.44 -24.16
CA LEU A 821 30.64 2.61 -24.86
C LEU A 821 32.03 2.98 -24.33
N VAL A 822 32.90 3.54 -25.18
CA VAL A 822 34.25 3.95 -24.79
C VAL A 822 34.30 5.40 -24.32
N ILE A 823 35.08 5.69 -23.27
CA ILE A 823 35.35 7.06 -22.83
C ILE A 823 36.42 7.68 -23.75
N THR A 824 36.12 8.84 -24.33
CA THR A 824 37.00 9.60 -25.25
C THR A 824 37.46 10.95 -24.69
N LYS A 825 36.67 11.56 -23.81
CA LYS A 825 37.01 12.81 -23.09
C LYS A 825 36.51 12.78 -21.65
N ALA A 826 37.02 13.67 -20.82
CA ALA A 826 36.51 13.94 -19.48
C ALA A 826 36.69 15.40 -19.07
N GLU A 827 36.10 15.81 -17.95
CA GLU A 827 36.27 17.16 -17.37
C GLU A 827 36.66 17.13 -15.89
N TRP A 828 37.60 17.99 -15.53
CA TRP A 828 37.95 18.29 -14.13
C TRP A 828 36.77 18.92 -13.38
N GLY A 829 36.50 18.42 -12.18
CA GLY A 829 35.45 18.91 -11.29
C GLY A 829 35.76 20.27 -10.65
N THR A 830 34.74 20.82 -9.99
CA THR A 830 34.79 22.14 -9.31
C THR A 830 34.19 22.05 -7.91
N GLY A 831 34.59 22.97 -7.02
CA GLY A 831 34.16 22.95 -5.62
C GLY A 831 34.63 21.68 -4.90
N LYS A 832 33.71 20.96 -4.25
CA LYS A 832 34.02 19.74 -3.48
C LYS A 832 34.67 18.59 -4.27
N ARG A 833 34.64 18.62 -5.61
CA ARG A 833 35.27 17.60 -6.48
C ARG A 833 36.39 18.19 -7.37
N GLY A 834 36.98 19.32 -6.96
CA GLY A 834 38.22 19.79 -7.59
C GLY A 834 39.36 18.79 -7.36
N GLY A 835 40.10 18.46 -8.42
CA GLY A 835 41.16 17.44 -8.39
C GLY A 835 40.75 16.05 -8.91
N TRP A 836 39.46 15.81 -9.16
CA TRP A 836 38.96 14.60 -9.85
C TRP A 836 38.34 14.94 -11.20
N LEU A 837 38.39 14.00 -12.14
CA LEU A 837 37.51 14.01 -13.30
C LEU A 837 36.08 13.70 -12.81
N THR A 838 35.07 14.35 -13.40
CA THR A 838 33.68 14.29 -12.88
C THR A 838 32.59 14.18 -13.94
N SER A 839 32.90 14.52 -15.19
CA SER A 839 32.08 14.26 -16.36
C SER A 839 32.92 13.53 -17.41
N TYR A 840 32.33 12.59 -18.16
CA TYR A 840 33.02 11.75 -19.13
C TYR A 840 32.20 11.68 -20.42
N THR A 841 32.81 12.03 -21.56
CA THR A 841 32.17 11.88 -22.87
C THR A 841 32.34 10.44 -23.33
N VAL A 842 31.22 9.80 -23.67
CA VAL A 842 31.14 8.40 -24.10
C VAL A 842 30.78 8.32 -25.58
N SER A 843 31.42 7.37 -26.26
CA SER A 843 31.36 7.23 -27.72
C SER A 843 31.03 5.80 -28.13
N CYS A 844 30.30 5.68 -29.24
CA CYS A 844 30.02 4.43 -29.95
C CYS A 844 31.03 4.24 -31.10
N TYR A 845 31.02 3.06 -31.73
CA TYR A 845 31.89 2.76 -32.87
C TYR A 845 31.17 2.92 -34.21
N ASP A 846 31.85 3.48 -35.20
CA ASP A 846 31.40 3.53 -36.59
C ASP A 846 32.17 2.52 -37.44
N GLU A 847 31.55 1.38 -37.74
CA GLU A 847 32.11 0.30 -38.54
C GLU A 847 32.42 0.69 -39.99
N GLU A 848 31.88 1.79 -40.53
CA GLU A 848 32.11 2.21 -41.93
C GLU A 848 33.29 3.18 -42.06
N LYS A 849 33.72 3.80 -40.96
CA LYS A 849 34.82 4.78 -40.92
C LYS A 849 35.95 4.41 -39.93
N GLU A 850 35.77 3.33 -39.18
CA GLU A 850 36.63 2.89 -38.08
C GLU A 850 36.86 3.97 -36.99
N GLU A 851 35.89 4.89 -36.81
CA GLU A 851 36.01 6.02 -35.88
C GLU A 851 35.08 5.92 -34.64
N PHE A 852 35.40 6.70 -33.60
CA PHE A 852 34.57 6.81 -32.39
C PHE A 852 33.68 8.05 -32.45
N LEU A 853 32.36 7.84 -32.44
CA LEU A 853 31.36 8.90 -32.49
C LEU A 853 30.79 9.15 -31.09
N GLU A 854 30.92 10.38 -30.58
CA GLU A 854 30.38 10.81 -29.29
C GLU A 854 28.86 10.64 -29.28
N VAL A 855 28.29 10.10 -28.19
CA VAL A 855 26.84 9.87 -28.05
C VAL A 855 26.29 10.32 -26.70
N GLY A 856 27.12 10.83 -25.80
CA GLY A 856 26.64 11.33 -24.52
C GLY A 856 27.75 11.81 -23.59
N LYS A 857 27.34 12.46 -22.50
CA LYS A 857 28.22 12.94 -21.44
C LYS A 857 27.67 12.50 -20.08
N VAL A 858 28.48 11.73 -19.35
CA VAL A 858 28.08 11.03 -18.13
C VAL A 858 28.71 11.71 -16.92
N GLY A 859 27.88 12.13 -15.96
CA GLY A 859 28.32 12.69 -14.66
C GLY A 859 27.72 11.97 -13.45
N SER A 860 27.22 10.74 -13.63
CA SER A 860 26.53 9.97 -12.58
C SER A 860 26.69 8.46 -12.73
N GLY A 861 26.47 7.74 -11.62
CA GLY A 861 26.76 6.31 -11.47
C GLY A 861 27.91 6.06 -10.49
N LEU A 862 28.93 6.91 -10.57
CA LEU A 862 30.14 6.88 -9.73
C LEU A 862 29.92 7.30 -8.27
N LYS A 863 30.82 6.83 -7.41
CA LYS A 863 30.83 7.06 -5.96
C LYS A 863 31.88 8.08 -5.51
N GLU A 864 31.67 8.67 -4.33
CA GLU A 864 32.66 9.52 -3.64
C GLU A 864 33.61 8.71 -2.74
N LYS A 865 33.44 7.38 -2.69
CA LYS A 865 34.30 6.42 -1.98
C LYS A 865 34.38 5.10 -2.74
N GLU A 866 35.55 4.49 -2.80
CA GLU A 866 35.78 3.18 -3.43
C GLU A 866 35.04 2.04 -2.70
N GLU A 867 34.90 2.14 -1.37
CA GLU A 867 34.13 1.20 -0.52
C GLU A 867 32.67 1.00 -0.97
N GLU A 868 32.11 1.97 -1.70
CA GLU A 868 30.73 1.93 -2.19
C GLU A 868 30.59 1.43 -3.64
N GLY A 869 31.69 1.12 -4.31
CA GLY A 869 31.79 0.84 -5.75
C GLY A 869 32.55 1.92 -6.53
N LEU A 870 32.62 1.73 -7.85
CA LEU A 870 33.43 2.52 -8.81
C LEU A 870 33.43 4.03 -8.50
N SER A 871 34.60 4.57 -8.12
CA SER A 871 34.69 5.94 -7.60
C SER A 871 35.16 6.98 -8.63
N PHE A 872 34.92 8.26 -8.34
CA PHE A 872 35.50 9.37 -9.12
C PHE A 872 37.03 9.37 -9.08
N GLU A 873 37.63 8.96 -7.95
CA GLU A 873 39.08 8.91 -7.76
C GLU A 873 39.71 7.74 -8.54
N GLU A 874 39.13 6.55 -8.42
CA GLU A 874 39.52 5.34 -9.15
C GLU A 874 39.48 5.57 -10.66
N LEU A 875 38.36 6.08 -11.20
CA LEU A 875 38.24 6.36 -12.63
C LEU A 875 39.15 7.51 -13.09
N THR A 876 39.45 8.49 -12.21
CA THR A 876 40.47 9.50 -12.49
C THR A 876 41.86 8.86 -12.60
N ASN A 877 42.22 7.97 -11.69
CA ASN A 877 43.51 7.27 -11.67
C ASN A 877 43.67 6.32 -12.88
N ILE A 878 42.59 5.70 -13.35
CA ILE A 878 42.58 4.87 -14.57
C ILE A 878 42.74 5.72 -15.85
N LEU A 879 42.12 6.90 -15.92
CA LEU A 879 42.14 7.75 -17.12
C LEU A 879 43.35 8.68 -17.20
N LYS A 880 43.95 9.09 -16.08
CA LYS A 880 45.08 10.03 -16.04
C LYS A 880 46.30 9.58 -16.86
N PRO A 881 46.71 8.28 -16.89
CA PRO A 881 47.77 7.79 -17.78
C PRO A 881 47.39 7.72 -19.26
N LEU A 882 46.12 8.01 -19.62
CA LEU A 882 45.58 7.94 -20.97
C LEU A 882 45.28 9.33 -21.56
N ILE A 883 45.50 10.42 -20.82
CA ILE A 883 45.30 11.80 -21.31
C ILE A 883 46.28 12.08 -22.46
N ILE A 884 45.74 12.54 -23.58
CA ILE A 884 46.50 12.93 -24.79
C ILE A 884 46.44 14.43 -25.08
N LYS A 885 45.47 15.15 -24.50
CA LYS A 885 45.31 16.61 -24.64
C LYS A 885 44.56 17.16 -23.42
N GLU A 886 44.89 18.37 -22.98
CA GLU A 886 44.19 19.07 -21.89
C GLU A 886 44.01 20.55 -22.24
N GLU A 887 42.76 21.04 -22.20
CA GLU A 887 42.39 22.43 -22.54
C GLU A 887 41.43 23.00 -21.49
N GLY A 888 42.01 23.76 -20.54
CA GLY A 888 41.29 24.50 -19.50
C GLY A 888 40.65 23.61 -18.42
N ARG A 889 39.60 22.87 -18.78
CA ARG A 889 38.93 21.88 -17.91
C ARG A 889 38.61 20.58 -18.63
N GLU A 890 38.62 20.54 -19.97
CA GLU A 890 38.40 19.32 -20.75
C GLU A 890 39.72 18.60 -20.99
N VAL A 891 39.73 17.28 -20.81
CA VAL A 891 40.83 16.38 -21.17
C VAL A 891 40.34 15.42 -22.25
N THR A 892 41.13 15.22 -23.31
CA THR A 892 40.93 14.14 -24.28
C THR A 892 41.78 12.95 -23.86
N VAL A 893 41.20 11.75 -23.89
CA VAL A 893 41.85 10.50 -23.48
C VAL A 893 41.92 9.51 -24.65
N LYS A 894 42.92 8.63 -24.65
CA LYS A 894 43.00 7.54 -25.62
C LYS A 894 41.79 6.60 -25.42
N PRO A 895 40.99 6.30 -26.47
CA PRO A 895 39.87 5.37 -26.35
C PRO A 895 40.39 3.98 -25.96
N ARG A 896 40.11 3.59 -24.71
CA ARG A 896 40.54 2.32 -24.11
C ARG A 896 39.60 1.83 -23.01
N ILE A 897 39.03 2.75 -22.24
CA ILE A 897 38.18 2.43 -21.10
C ILE A 897 36.72 2.34 -21.56
N VAL A 898 36.22 1.10 -21.66
CA VAL A 898 34.81 0.82 -21.95
C VAL A 898 34.00 0.85 -20.65
N GLY A 899 32.92 1.61 -20.65
CA GLY A 899 31.91 1.64 -19.60
C GLY A 899 30.60 1.03 -20.08
N MET A 900 29.91 0.31 -19.20
CA MET A 900 28.53 -0.13 -19.41
C MET A 900 27.61 1.01 -18.99
N ILE A 901 26.93 1.62 -19.94
CA ILE A 901 26.18 2.88 -19.80
C ILE A 901 24.67 2.60 -19.88
N ASN A 902 23.97 2.76 -18.76
CA ASN A 902 22.51 2.79 -18.76
C ASN A 902 22.01 4.15 -19.25
N TYR A 903 20.99 4.17 -20.09
CA TYR A 903 20.31 5.38 -20.56
C TYR A 903 18.78 5.20 -20.53
N GLN A 904 18.03 6.30 -20.54
CA GLN A 904 16.56 6.23 -20.46
C GLN A 904 15.85 6.25 -21.82
N ASN A 905 16.39 7.01 -22.77
CA ASN A 905 16.02 6.95 -24.18
C ASN A 905 17.08 7.66 -25.04
N ILE A 906 16.94 7.58 -26.37
CA ILE A 906 17.81 8.20 -27.38
C ILE A 906 17.07 9.38 -28.03
N GLN A 907 17.80 10.48 -28.28
CA GLN A 907 17.28 11.63 -29.02
C GLN A 907 18.25 12.04 -30.13
N LYS A 908 17.76 12.68 -31.20
CA LYS A 908 18.67 13.31 -32.17
C LYS A 908 19.35 14.53 -31.55
N SER A 909 20.62 14.73 -31.90
CA SER A 909 21.48 15.79 -31.37
C SER A 909 22.26 16.46 -32.49
N PRO A 910 22.19 17.80 -32.65
CA PRO A 910 23.08 18.53 -33.54
C PRO A 910 24.46 18.79 -32.91
N THR A 911 24.68 18.39 -31.65
CA THR A 911 25.87 18.74 -30.86
C THR A 911 26.91 17.63 -30.83
N TYR A 912 26.52 16.37 -31.10
CA TYR A 912 27.42 15.23 -31.13
C TYR A 912 27.61 14.73 -32.57
N ASN A 913 28.82 14.28 -32.92
CA ASN A 913 29.15 13.82 -34.27
C ASN A 913 28.44 12.52 -34.71
N SER A 914 27.87 11.75 -33.77
CA SER A 914 26.94 10.66 -34.07
C SER A 914 25.58 11.11 -34.63
N GLY A 915 25.19 12.38 -34.43
CA GLY A 915 23.82 12.84 -34.66
C GLY A 915 22.80 12.41 -33.59
N TYR A 916 23.24 11.69 -32.54
CA TYR A 916 22.40 11.15 -31.47
C TYR A 916 22.90 11.58 -30.08
N ALA A 917 22.04 11.49 -29.08
CA ALA A 917 22.38 11.67 -27.67
C ALA A 917 21.62 10.68 -26.79
N LEU A 918 22.34 10.00 -25.89
CA LEU A 918 21.75 9.24 -24.79
C LEU A 918 21.23 10.18 -23.71
N ARG A 919 20.03 9.90 -23.17
CA ARG A 919 19.40 10.72 -22.14
C ARG A 919 19.60 10.12 -20.73
N PHE A 920 20.00 11.00 -19.81
CA PHE A 920 20.41 10.67 -18.43
C PHE A 920 21.42 9.52 -18.29
N PRO A 921 22.45 9.43 -19.14
CA PRO A 921 23.34 8.28 -19.17
C PRO A 921 24.14 8.13 -17.86
N ARG A 922 24.38 6.89 -17.44
CA ARG A 922 25.07 6.54 -16.17
C ARG A 922 26.04 5.40 -16.36
N ILE A 923 27.25 5.52 -15.81
CA ILE A 923 28.18 4.39 -15.73
C ILE A 923 27.67 3.42 -14.65
N LYS A 924 27.28 2.21 -15.04
CA LYS A 924 26.87 1.14 -14.11
C LYS A 924 28.06 0.29 -13.67
N ARG A 925 29.03 0.05 -14.56
CA ARG A 925 30.35 -0.55 -14.29
C ARG A 925 31.32 -0.28 -15.44
N LEU A 926 32.60 -0.54 -15.24
CA LEU A 926 33.56 -0.68 -16.35
C LEU A 926 33.46 -2.09 -16.98
N ARG A 927 33.93 -2.21 -18.21
CA ARG A 927 34.00 -3.45 -19.01
C ARG A 927 35.44 -3.76 -19.42
N PRO A 928 36.31 -4.20 -18.49
CA PRO A 928 37.67 -4.66 -18.84
C PRO A 928 37.67 -5.94 -19.69
N ASP A 929 36.50 -6.58 -19.82
CA ASP A 929 36.23 -7.75 -20.66
C ASP A 929 35.93 -7.43 -22.13
N LYS A 930 35.80 -6.15 -22.52
CA LYS A 930 35.62 -5.70 -23.91
C LYS A 930 36.76 -4.80 -24.38
N LYS A 931 37.08 -4.87 -25.67
CA LYS A 931 37.91 -3.85 -26.32
C LYS A 931 37.07 -2.65 -26.77
N PRO A 932 37.69 -1.49 -27.07
CA PRO A 932 37.00 -0.35 -27.67
C PRO A 932 36.29 -0.66 -28.99
N GLU A 933 36.76 -1.64 -29.76
CA GLU A 933 36.17 -2.01 -31.05
C GLU A 933 34.98 -2.97 -30.90
N ASP A 934 34.85 -3.65 -29.74
CA ASP A 934 33.75 -4.58 -29.42
C ASP A 934 32.54 -3.87 -28.75
N ILE A 935 32.47 -2.53 -28.81
CA ILE A 935 31.41 -1.71 -28.21
C ILE A 935 30.19 -1.58 -29.12
N ASN A 936 29.09 -0.98 -28.62
CA ASN A 936 27.90 -0.80 -29.44
C ASN A 936 28.13 0.18 -30.61
N THR A 937 27.54 -0.13 -31.76
CA THR A 937 27.82 0.59 -33.01
C THR A 937 26.77 1.66 -33.32
N ILE A 938 27.12 2.64 -34.16
CA ILE A 938 26.20 3.71 -34.59
C ILE A 938 24.91 3.15 -35.24
N LYS A 939 25.00 1.99 -35.91
CA LYS A 939 23.87 1.29 -36.53
C LYS A 939 22.95 0.65 -35.50
N GLU A 940 23.48 0.22 -34.35
CA GLU A 940 22.68 -0.27 -33.22
C GLU A 940 21.98 0.89 -32.51
N ILE A 941 22.67 2.01 -32.29
CA ILE A 941 22.08 3.22 -31.70
C ILE A 941 20.94 3.76 -32.57
N GLU A 942 21.10 3.77 -33.90
CA GLU A 942 20.00 4.11 -34.80
C GLU A 942 18.86 3.07 -34.74
N ARG A 943 19.17 1.77 -34.61
CA ARG A 943 18.16 0.70 -34.51
C ARG A 943 17.31 0.84 -33.25
N GLU A 944 17.91 1.10 -32.10
CA GLU A 944 17.15 1.30 -30.85
C GLU A 944 16.37 2.63 -30.88
N TYR A 945 16.94 3.71 -31.43
CA TYR A 945 16.19 4.96 -31.65
C TYR A 945 14.96 4.79 -32.59
N LYS A 946 15.00 3.80 -33.49
CA LYS A 946 13.86 3.42 -34.36
C LYS A 946 12.87 2.44 -33.70
N LYS A 947 13.17 1.90 -32.52
CA LYS A 947 12.24 1.09 -31.69
C LYS A 947 11.55 1.92 -30.60
N GLU A 948 12.19 2.98 -30.12
CA GLU A 948 11.62 3.94 -29.16
C GLU A 948 10.52 4.86 -29.75
N ARG A 949 9.99 4.55 -30.94
CA ARG A 949 9.21 5.46 -31.79
C ARG A 949 8.18 4.75 -32.68
#